data_AF-A0A956JUE9-F1
#
_entry.id   AF-A0A956JUE9-F1
#
_cell.length_a   1.000
_cell.length_b   1.000
_cell.length_c   1.000
_cell.angle_alpha   90.00
_cell.angle_beta   90.00
_cell.angle_gamma   90.00
#
_symmetry.space_group_name_H-M   'P 1'
#
loop_
_entity.id
_entity.type
_entity.pdbx_description
1 polymer ?
#
loop_
_entity_poly.entity_id
_entity_poly.type
_entity_poly.pdbx_seq_one_letter_code
_entity_poly.pdbx_strand_id
1 'polypeptide(L)'
;MRRRLPQIARRALQLAVLAFIVYAALGGPWRNYKVAHNNARLVSLMHGATVAALYRANERALRLLGDPYGASLGFLGMPGSARLFGVDLTDPVLALAHVMRARALPDKLALGLLAPLLLVLLLGKVFCSHLCPMRLCFELAQAVRRGLLRLGVPLGSLRGGPRLGGWVLLGGLVASTLVGGAVWLLLLPYFALGASLFVALAAGAASGLVWVVGALVVVDLALAPGYVCHNLCPTGFLLEQLGRLALIKLRKRGTQDCPPGCAQCVTQCPYGLSPRAQTHLPACDSCGRCVAVCPLQRLERGLATARRGRRVAAGAAAALLVLLTFAGAAEAHHNKGLPHYGYFKNYPQVPTKEYVRIQGRWEIGATIFNFQGLDRRSADTPNDVKIYCYLYDLAADRAYLGAVRFVIEKDGKRVKAFARERVDEEAVYSTRETLPESGDYALVAHVGGERVQLPFHIDIASEGPSLAAIAGIGGPVLAVFVLALIGRRRRRRRARSSSSPSSQRAHTASAAASALLIASLAMPGLARAETPASQPSCHGAGAYAPGLGGAAKAHGQHAMHGQHAMHGKHAMHGKHARMKHYKTPAGAVVMVMGGFPLWWLLVGVALVIVLSFVATEWLAPRAGRGLRVNLAKNKRIYRWLRSRWFQAIPQLLMIAVLALLIYVGLAGSRVKNLTPVMVWTIWWGGLIFTVLLFGAAWCFVCPWDGLANLLSRLRLARRVEGLSLRWSFPSWLKNVYPAIALFCVLTWLELGFGVTSDPRWTAYLGLGMAAAAVICALLWGEKVFCAHLCPVGRICGVYGNFAPVEIRAKKAKTCEMCLTEDCLHGNKDGYACPVGISLKHERMATMCTMCTECFKSCDKHNVAINLRPFGADLREVKAPRADVAWLAVFLLALTLFHGLSMTPAWESFAPGQMSILKWLMVTLGLSRISSFTLGMAVAIVVPALAYLASCRLGAWWAGGSVPWRQLLVRYAYSLLPIALFYHLAHNLMHVMMEGTHVVPLLSDPLGRGADLFGTASAQPAAILSEKALWVMQIALILIGHVYGVIVAHRSARALYENKHAARRSLLPMLLFVVALSLAALYLMHMDMNMRVGRM
;
A
#
# COMPACT_ATOMS: atom_id res chain seq x y z
N MET A 1 -34.04 1.29 9.35
CA MET A 1 -32.60 1.67 9.23
C MET A 1 -31.88 1.07 8.00
N ARG A 2 -31.93 -0.25 7.75
CA ARG A 2 -31.16 -0.93 6.67
C ARG A 2 -31.25 -0.30 5.26
N ARG A 3 -32.38 0.30 4.87
CA ARG A 3 -32.59 0.92 3.54
C ARG A 3 -31.85 2.26 3.33
N ARG A 4 -31.56 3.01 4.41
CA ARG A 4 -30.90 4.33 4.33
C ARG A 4 -29.39 4.25 4.53
N LEU A 5 -28.89 3.17 5.13
CA LEU A 5 -27.47 2.98 5.44
C LEU A 5 -26.54 3.21 4.22
N PRO A 6 -26.82 2.70 3.00
CA PRO A 6 -25.92 2.94 1.86
C PRO A 6 -25.87 4.40 1.42
N GLN A 7 -26.97 5.14 1.59
CA GLN A 7 -27.03 6.56 1.27
C GLN A 7 -26.31 7.41 2.33
N ILE A 8 -26.41 7.01 3.61
CA ILE A 8 -25.66 7.63 4.71
C ILE A 8 -24.16 7.39 4.50
N ALA A 9 -23.75 6.17 4.18
CA ALA A 9 -22.36 5.83 3.89
C ALA A 9 -21.80 6.64 2.70
N ARG A 10 -22.58 6.78 1.61
CA ARG A 10 -22.18 7.65 0.48
C ARG A 10 -21.97 9.10 0.93
N ARG A 11 -22.86 9.63 1.77
CA ARG A 11 -22.75 11.00 2.28
C ARG A 11 -21.54 11.19 3.17
N ALA A 12 -21.31 10.27 4.09
CA ALA A 12 -20.12 10.27 4.95
C ALA A 12 -18.84 10.25 4.11
N LEU A 13 -18.80 9.43 3.06
CA LEU A 13 -17.66 9.36 2.14
C LEU A 13 -17.45 10.68 1.36
N GLN A 14 -18.50 11.28 0.82
CA GLN A 14 -18.40 12.59 0.13
C GLN A 14 -17.87 13.69 1.07
N LEU A 15 -18.31 13.71 2.33
CA LEU A 15 -17.83 14.66 3.34
C LEU A 15 -16.37 14.38 3.73
N ALA A 16 -15.99 13.11 3.87
CA ALA A 16 -14.62 12.70 4.15
C ALA A 16 -13.67 13.11 3.02
N VAL A 17 -14.10 13.01 1.76
CA VAL A 17 -13.35 13.50 0.58
C VAL A 17 -13.15 15.00 0.65
N LEU A 18 -14.18 15.78 0.99
CA LEU A 18 -14.03 17.24 1.14
C LEU A 18 -13.06 17.58 2.29
N ALA A 19 -13.20 16.89 3.42
CA ALA A 19 -12.28 17.04 4.56
C ALA A 19 -10.83 16.68 4.16
N PHE A 20 -10.63 15.65 3.33
CA PHE A 20 -9.32 15.29 2.80
C PHE A 20 -8.74 16.39 1.92
N ILE A 21 -9.52 17.02 1.04
CA ILE A 21 -9.04 18.13 0.19
C ILE A 21 -8.61 19.32 1.07
N VAL A 22 -9.43 19.68 2.06
CA VAL A 22 -9.11 20.74 3.04
C VAL A 22 -7.83 20.39 3.80
N TYR A 23 -7.72 19.15 4.28
CA TYR A 23 -6.54 18.66 4.98
C TYR A 23 -5.28 18.70 4.11
N ALA A 24 -5.35 18.22 2.87
CA ALA A 24 -4.24 18.22 1.92
C ALA A 24 -3.78 19.65 1.59
N ALA A 25 -4.72 20.60 1.49
CA ALA A 25 -4.43 22.02 1.30
C ALA A 25 -3.71 22.62 2.52
N LEU A 26 -4.24 22.41 3.73
CA LEU A 26 -3.64 22.88 4.98
C LEU A 26 -2.30 22.18 5.31
N GLY A 27 -2.13 20.96 4.82
CA GLY A 27 -0.90 20.20 4.95
C GLY A 27 0.30 20.85 4.24
N GLY A 28 0.06 21.65 3.20
CA GLY A 28 1.10 22.43 2.53
C GLY A 28 1.76 23.44 3.48
N PRO A 29 1.00 24.43 3.98
CA PRO A 29 1.49 25.37 4.99
C PRO A 29 2.08 24.67 6.22
N TRP A 30 1.44 23.61 6.72
CA TRP A 30 1.99 22.84 7.85
C TRP A 30 3.37 22.25 7.55
N ARG A 31 3.56 21.60 6.40
CA ARG A 31 4.87 21.04 5.99
C ARG A 31 5.91 22.15 5.86
N ASN A 32 5.52 23.30 5.32
CA ASN A 32 6.41 24.45 5.20
C ASN A 32 6.86 24.92 6.60
N TYR A 33 5.95 25.06 7.57
CA TYR A 33 6.32 25.39 8.95
C TYR A 33 7.17 24.29 9.62
N LYS A 34 6.88 23.03 9.34
CA LYS A 34 7.62 21.88 9.89
C LYS A 34 9.06 21.85 9.40
N VAL A 35 9.31 22.18 8.13
CA VAL A 35 10.65 22.27 7.55
C VAL A 35 11.36 23.55 7.97
N ALA A 36 10.68 24.71 7.91
CA ALA A 36 11.30 26.00 8.13
C ALA A 36 11.63 26.29 9.61
N HIS A 37 10.76 25.88 10.53
CA HIS A 37 10.87 26.27 11.94
C HIS A 37 10.93 25.07 12.89
N ASN A 38 10.29 23.96 12.51
CA ASN A 38 10.17 22.75 13.32
C ASN A 38 9.75 23.01 14.80
N ASN A 39 9.04 24.12 15.06
CA ASN A 39 8.75 24.58 16.41
C ASN A 39 7.38 25.28 16.48
N ALA A 40 6.47 24.72 17.26
CA ALA A 40 5.12 25.25 17.42
C ALA A 40 5.07 26.63 18.10
N ARG A 41 6.10 27.02 18.87
CA ARG A 41 6.21 28.34 19.48
C ARG A 41 6.41 29.43 18.40
N LEU A 42 7.25 29.17 17.41
CA LEU A 42 7.48 30.09 16.29
C LEU A 42 6.21 30.26 15.44
N VAL A 43 5.49 29.15 15.18
CA VAL A 43 4.17 29.21 14.51
C VAL A 43 3.17 30.05 15.32
N SER A 44 3.21 29.95 16.66
CA SER A 44 2.35 30.75 17.55
C SER A 44 2.65 32.24 17.50
N LEU A 45 3.91 32.62 17.31
CA LEU A 45 4.33 34.02 17.20
C LEU A 45 3.90 34.61 15.85
N MET A 46 4.00 33.84 14.76
CA MET A 46 3.66 34.32 13.41
C MET A 46 2.15 34.31 13.10
N HIS A 47 1.40 33.33 13.61
CA HIS A 47 0.00 33.10 13.21
C HIS A 47 -0.98 32.93 14.39
N GLY A 48 -0.52 33.16 15.62
CA GLY A 48 -1.33 33.10 16.83
C GLY A 48 -1.53 31.70 17.42
N ALA A 49 -2.11 31.67 18.62
CA ALA A 49 -2.21 30.47 19.46
C ALA A 49 -3.08 29.36 18.83
N THR A 50 -4.15 29.72 18.11
CA THR A 50 -5.07 28.77 17.46
C THR A 50 -4.36 27.96 16.37
N VAL A 51 -3.56 28.62 15.53
CA VAL A 51 -2.82 27.96 14.45
C VAL A 51 -1.71 27.07 15.02
N ALA A 52 -1.05 27.50 16.09
CA ALA A 52 -0.09 26.66 16.82
C ALA A 52 -0.72 25.42 17.46
N ALA A 53 -1.95 25.53 17.97
CA ALA A 53 -2.70 24.39 18.49
C ALA A 53 -3.03 23.38 17.38
N LEU A 54 -3.48 23.84 16.21
CA LEU A 54 -3.72 23.00 15.03
C LEU A 54 -2.43 22.34 14.52
N TYR A 55 -1.33 23.08 14.49
CA TYR A 55 -0.01 22.56 14.13
C TYR A 55 0.41 21.39 15.04
N ARG A 56 0.27 21.54 16.37
CA ARG A 56 0.56 20.49 17.35
C ARG A 56 -0.39 19.29 17.23
N ALA A 57 -1.68 19.55 17.02
CA ALA A 57 -2.67 18.49 16.85
C ALA A 57 -2.37 17.63 15.61
N ASN A 58 -2.05 18.27 14.48
CA ASN A 58 -1.67 17.57 13.26
C ASN A 58 -0.36 16.79 13.44
N GLU A 59 0.64 17.37 14.11
CA GLU A 59 1.89 16.68 14.39
C GLU A 59 1.68 15.43 15.26
N ARG A 60 0.86 15.51 16.31
CA ARG A 60 0.50 14.34 17.15
C ARG A 60 -0.21 13.26 16.34
N ALA A 61 -1.15 13.64 15.48
CA ALA A 61 -1.86 12.70 14.63
C ALA A 61 -0.90 11.98 13.64
N LEU A 62 0.01 12.74 13.01
CA LEU A 62 0.98 12.18 12.06
C LEU A 62 2.06 11.31 12.72
N ARG A 63 2.42 11.57 13.99
CA ARG A 63 3.32 10.70 14.77
C ARG A 63 2.79 9.27 14.91
N LEU A 64 1.47 9.07 14.88
CA LEU A 64 0.88 7.72 14.89
C LEU A 64 1.22 6.91 13.63
N LEU A 65 1.62 7.59 12.55
CA LEU A 65 1.93 7.01 11.26
C LEU A 65 3.44 6.99 10.94
N GLY A 66 4.29 7.51 11.84
CA GLY A 66 5.75 7.53 11.67
C GLY A 66 6.36 8.92 11.91
N ASP A 67 7.44 9.23 11.21
CA ASP A 67 7.99 10.59 11.21
C ASP A 67 6.94 11.57 10.66
N PRO A 68 6.58 12.66 11.37
CA PRO A 68 5.47 13.52 10.95
C PRO A 68 5.64 14.10 9.55
N TYR A 69 6.86 14.48 9.17
CA TYR A 69 7.11 15.05 7.85
C TYR A 69 6.95 13.96 6.78
N GLY A 70 7.61 12.81 6.94
CA GLY A 70 7.45 11.67 6.04
C GLY A 70 6.01 11.17 5.93
N ALA A 71 5.30 11.06 7.06
CA ALA A 71 3.89 10.66 7.11
C ALA A 71 2.98 11.65 6.37
N SER A 72 3.26 12.96 6.48
CA SER A 72 2.49 13.99 5.78
C SER A 72 2.63 13.91 4.25
N LEU A 73 3.73 13.37 3.74
CA LEU A 73 3.91 13.12 2.31
C LEU A 73 3.02 11.97 1.80
N GLY A 74 2.47 11.15 2.70
CA GLY A 74 1.52 10.10 2.38
C GLY A 74 0.10 10.60 2.08
N PHE A 75 -0.19 11.89 2.30
CA PHE A 75 -1.50 12.51 2.12
C PHE A 75 -1.38 13.79 1.28
N LEU A 76 -1.32 13.63 -0.04
CA LEU A 76 -1.13 14.73 -0.98
C LEU A 76 -2.17 14.68 -2.10
N GLY A 77 -2.38 15.81 -2.77
CA GLY A 77 -3.17 15.88 -4.00
C GLY A 77 -4.68 15.91 -3.77
N MET A 78 -5.43 15.45 -4.77
CA MET A 78 -6.89 15.53 -4.85
C MET A 78 -7.48 14.16 -5.18
N PRO A 79 -8.77 13.85 -4.90
CA PRO A 79 -9.32 12.49 -5.02
C PRO A 79 -9.12 11.76 -6.36
N GLY A 80 -8.88 12.47 -7.47
CA GLY A 80 -8.54 11.90 -8.78
C GLY A 80 -7.03 11.75 -9.03
N SER A 81 -6.18 12.40 -8.25
CA SER A 81 -4.71 12.45 -8.39
C SER A 81 -4.00 12.47 -7.02
N ALA A 82 -4.54 11.75 -6.04
CA ALA A 82 -4.10 11.82 -4.65
C ALA A 82 -3.02 10.77 -4.37
N ARG A 83 -2.08 11.12 -3.49
CA ARG A 83 -1.28 10.16 -2.77
C ARG A 83 -1.98 9.81 -1.47
N LEU A 84 -2.33 8.53 -1.31
CA LEU A 84 -2.95 8.00 -0.10
C LEU A 84 -2.11 6.84 0.42
N PHE A 85 -1.47 7.03 1.57
CA PHE A 85 -0.62 6.01 2.21
C PHE A 85 0.48 5.45 1.29
N GLY A 86 1.04 6.28 0.40
CA GLY A 86 2.07 5.87 -0.56
C GLY A 86 1.55 5.36 -1.92
N VAL A 87 0.23 5.12 -2.05
CA VAL A 87 -0.41 4.83 -3.36
C VAL A 87 -0.58 6.15 -4.11
N ASP A 88 0.04 6.29 -5.28
CA ASP A 88 -0.26 7.39 -6.20
C ASP A 88 -1.50 7.02 -7.01
N LEU A 89 -2.58 7.80 -6.91
CA LEU A 89 -3.73 7.71 -7.81
C LEU A 89 -3.50 8.67 -8.97
N THR A 90 -3.88 8.26 -10.18
CA THR A 90 -3.79 9.10 -11.38
C THR A 90 -5.14 9.20 -12.08
N ASP A 91 -5.54 10.41 -12.44
CA ASP A 91 -6.79 10.62 -13.16
C ASP A 91 -6.66 10.11 -14.60
N PRO A 92 -7.59 9.28 -15.09
CA PRO A 92 -7.53 8.73 -16.44
C PRO A 92 -7.48 9.77 -17.57
N VAL A 93 -8.12 10.94 -17.41
CA VAL A 93 -8.08 12.00 -18.42
C VAL A 93 -6.71 12.67 -18.44
N LEU A 94 -6.15 13.00 -17.28
CA LEU A 94 -4.80 13.57 -17.20
C LEU A 94 -3.72 12.60 -17.67
N ALA A 95 -3.87 11.31 -17.35
CA ALA A 95 -2.93 10.31 -17.84
C ALA A 95 -2.97 10.21 -19.37
N LEU A 96 -4.17 10.23 -19.95
CA LEU A 96 -4.33 10.22 -21.41
C LEU A 96 -3.74 11.48 -22.04
N ALA A 97 -3.95 12.65 -21.43
CA ALA A 97 -3.34 13.91 -21.89
C ALA A 97 -1.81 13.86 -21.83
N HIS A 98 -1.24 13.26 -20.78
CA HIS A 98 0.20 13.06 -20.66
C HIS A 98 0.73 12.09 -21.71
N VAL A 99 0.07 10.94 -21.94
CA VAL A 99 0.47 9.98 -22.97
C VAL A 99 0.41 10.60 -24.36
N MET A 100 -0.62 11.39 -24.68
CA MET A 100 -0.71 12.08 -25.96
C MET A 100 0.42 13.09 -26.18
N ARG A 101 0.84 13.79 -25.12
CA ARG A 101 1.95 14.74 -25.19
C ARG A 101 3.32 14.06 -25.21
N ALA A 102 3.55 13.09 -24.33
CA ALA A 102 4.84 12.43 -24.15
C ALA A 102 5.08 11.27 -25.13
N ARG A 103 4.04 10.81 -25.83
CA ARG A 103 4.04 9.62 -26.70
C ARG A 103 4.51 8.32 -26.01
N ALA A 104 4.54 8.32 -24.68
CA ALA A 104 4.93 7.20 -23.84
C ALA A 104 4.07 7.19 -22.57
N LEU A 105 3.89 6.00 -21.97
CA LEU A 105 3.26 5.84 -20.67
C LEU A 105 4.33 5.51 -19.62
N PRO A 106 4.72 6.46 -18.76
CA PRO A 106 5.70 6.18 -17.72
C PRO A 106 5.19 5.12 -16.74
N ASP A 107 6.06 4.21 -16.29
CA ASP A 107 5.74 3.11 -15.37
C ASP A 107 4.97 3.58 -14.12
N LYS A 108 5.36 4.73 -13.57
CA LYS A 108 4.72 5.33 -12.38
C LYS A 108 3.28 5.78 -12.67
N LEU A 109 3.02 6.29 -13.87
CA LEU A 109 1.69 6.71 -14.32
C LEU A 109 0.81 5.49 -14.59
N ALA A 110 1.39 4.42 -15.15
CA ALA A 110 0.71 3.14 -15.34
C ALA A 110 0.27 2.51 -14.02
N LEU A 111 1.15 2.52 -13.01
CA LEU A 111 0.84 2.05 -11.66
C LEU A 111 -0.26 2.89 -11.01
N GLY A 112 -0.20 4.22 -11.14
CA GLY A 112 -1.20 5.11 -10.54
C GLY A 112 -2.58 5.07 -11.21
N LEU A 113 -2.65 4.63 -12.46
CA LEU A 113 -3.90 4.36 -13.17
C LEU A 113 -4.59 3.06 -12.70
N LEU A 114 -3.84 2.14 -12.11
CA LEU A 114 -4.33 0.79 -11.87
C LEU A 114 -5.48 0.78 -10.84
N ALA A 115 -5.38 1.54 -9.75
CA ALA A 115 -6.45 1.63 -8.76
C ALA A 115 -7.74 2.29 -9.30
N PRO A 116 -7.70 3.45 -9.97
CA PRO A 116 -8.87 4.03 -10.63
C PRO A 116 -9.49 3.14 -11.71
N LEU A 117 -8.68 2.48 -12.54
CA LEU A 117 -9.17 1.56 -13.57
C LEU A 117 -9.84 0.33 -12.95
N LEU A 118 -9.24 -0.29 -11.93
CA LEU A 118 -9.86 -1.39 -11.20
C LEU A 118 -11.17 -0.96 -10.53
N LEU A 119 -11.23 0.23 -9.93
CA LEU A 119 -12.44 0.77 -9.33
C LEU A 119 -13.58 0.88 -10.37
N VAL A 120 -13.26 1.34 -11.59
CA VAL A 120 -14.22 1.50 -12.68
C VAL A 120 -14.64 0.16 -13.27
N LEU A 121 -13.72 -0.78 -13.45
CA LEU A 121 -14.01 -2.15 -13.89
C LEU A 121 -14.87 -2.91 -12.87
N LEU A 122 -14.72 -2.62 -11.57
CA LEU A 122 -15.51 -3.27 -10.53
C LEU A 122 -16.90 -2.64 -10.38
N LEU A 123 -16.98 -1.31 -10.27
CA LEU A 123 -18.17 -0.60 -9.78
C LEU A 123 -18.78 0.38 -10.80
N GLY A 124 -18.19 0.48 -11.99
CA GLY A 124 -18.56 1.44 -13.03
C GLY A 124 -18.18 2.87 -12.66
N LYS A 125 -19.03 3.84 -13.04
CA LYS A 125 -18.83 5.28 -12.79
C LYS A 125 -19.01 5.69 -11.32
N VAL A 126 -18.63 4.84 -10.36
CA VAL A 126 -18.86 5.05 -8.92
C VAL A 126 -18.12 6.29 -8.38
N PHE A 127 -16.97 6.62 -8.97
CA PHE A 127 -16.19 7.82 -8.65
C PHE A 127 -17.06 9.09 -8.73
N CYS A 128 -17.83 9.24 -9.82
CA CYS A 128 -18.69 10.40 -10.05
C CYS A 128 -19.71 10.64 -8.95
N SER A 129 -20.18 9.59 -8.25
CA SER A 129 -21.21 9.70 -7.22
C SER A 129 -20.68 9.63 -5.78
N HIS A 130 -19.55 8.96 -5.53
CA HIS A 130 -19.04 8.69 -4.18
C HIS A 130 -17.78 9.49 -3.83
N LEU A 131 -16.91 9.78 -4.81
CA LEU A 131 -15.59 10.38 -4.59
C LEU A 131 -15.44 11.78 -5.18
N CYS A 132 -16.19 12.11 -6.23
CA CYS A 132 -16.12 13.43 -6.85
C CYS A 132 -16.72 14.51 -5.94
N PRO A 133 -15.95 15.53 -5.50
CA PRO A 133 -16.44 16.58 -4.61
C PRO A 133 -17.48 17.48 -5.29
N MET A 134 -17.37 17.71 -6.61
CA MET A 134 -18.35 18.50 -7.36
C MET A 134 -19.75 17.89 -7.38
N ARG A 135 -19.85 16.56 -7.19
CA ARG A 135 -21.18 15.94 -7.06
C ARG A 135 -21.93 16.45 -5.84
N LEU A 136 -21.25 16.76 -4.73
CA LEU A 136 -21.90 17.34 -3.56
C LEU A 136 -22.45 18.73 -3.90
N CYS A 137 -21.67 19.57 -4.60
CA CYS A 137 -22.09 20.89 -5.06
C CYS A 137 -23.34 20.83 -5.94
N PHE A 138 -23.38 19.93 -6.94
CA PHE A 138 -24.56 19.77 -7.78
C PHE A 138 -25.78 19.23 -7.02
N GLU A 139 -25.58 18.39 -6.00
CA GLU A 139 -26.69 17.91 -5.18
C GLU A 139 -27.25 18.99 -4.24
N LEU A 140 -26.41 19.93 -3.80
CA LEU A 140 -26.84 21.16 -3.13
C LEU A 140 -27.58 22.08 -4.10
N ALA A 141 -27.06 22.27 -5.32
CA ALA A 141 -27.73 23.02 -6.39
C ALA A 141 -29.12 22.44 -6.72
N GLN A 142 -29.27 21.12 -6.71
CA GLN A 142 -30.58 20.45 -6.86
C GLN A 142 -31.54 20.74 -5.70
N ALA A 143 -31.04 20.93 -4.48
CA ALA A 143 -31.87 21.36 -3.35
C ALA A 143 -32.34 22.81 -3.54
N VAL A 144 -31.45 23.69 -3.99
CA VAL A 144 -31.76 25.09 -4.34
C VAL A 144 -32.77 25.17 -5.48
N ARG A 145 -32.53 24.46 -6.59
CA ARG A 145 -33.44 24.37 -7.75
C ARG A 145 -34.85 23.97 -7.34
N ARG A 146 -35.00 22.98 -6.44
CA ARG A 146 -36.31 22.58 -5.89
C ARG A 146 -36.95 23.65 -5.04
N GLY A 147 -36.17 24.51 -4.39
CA GLY A 147 -36.66 25.70 -3.70
C GLY A 147 -37.17 26.74 -4.68
N LEU A 148 -36.38 27.08 -5.71
CA LEU A 148 -36.72 28.07 -6.74
C LEU A 148 -37.96 27.68 -7.56
N LEU A 149 -38.05 26.41 -8.00
CA LEU A 149 -39.26 25.90 -8.67
C LEU A 149 -40.51 26.00 -7.79
N ARG A 150 -40.37 25.93 -6.46
CA ARG A 150 -41.49 26.12 -5.51
C ARG A 150 -41.84 27.59 -5.29
N LEU A 151 -40.92 28.50 -5.62
CA LEU A 151 -41.14 29.95 -5.61
C LEU A 151 -41.69 30.45 -6.95
N GLY A 152 -41.98 29.57 -7.90
CA GLY A 152 -42.54 29.93 -9.21
C GLY A 152 -41.51 30.34 -10.26
N VAL A 153 -40.21 30.20 -9.99
CA VAL A 153 -39.16 30.54 -10.96
C VAL A 153 -39.17 29.54 -12.12
N PRO A 154 -39.34 29.99 -13.39
CA PRO A 154 -39.29 29.11 -14.55
C PRO A 154 -37.85 28.66 -14.79
N LEU A 155 -37.58 27.37 -14.58
CA LEU A 155 -36.26 26.77 -14.82
C LEU A 155 -36.39 25.66 -15.86
N GLY A 156 -35.37 25.50 -16.71
CA GLY A 156 -35.33 24.50 -17.77
C GLY A 156 -35.44 23.07 -17.24
N SER A 157 -35.82 22.14 -18.11
CA SER A 157 -35.99 20.71 -17.76
C SER A 157 -35.34 19.78 -18.80
N LEU A 158 -34.25 20.25 -19.44
CA LEU A 158 -33.53 19.59 -20.54
C LEU A 158 -32.87 18.27 -20.10
N ARG A 159 -33.68 17.22 -19.97
CA ARG A 159 -33.22 15.85 -19.72
C ARG A 159 -32.94 15.18 -21.07
N GLY A 160 -31.66 14.93 -21.37
CA GLY A 160 -31.24 14.26 -22.62
C GLY A 160 -30.68 15.16 -23.72
N GLY A 161 -30.00 16.26 -23.38
CA GLY A 161 -29.29 17.11 -24.35
C GLY A 161 -28.10 16.43 -25.07
N PRO A 162 -27.43 17.13 -26.01
CA PRO A 162 -26.32 16.56 -26.78
C PRO A 162 -25.19 16.10 -25.85
N ARG A 163 -24.67 14.88 -26.11
CA ARG A 163 -23.61 14.26 -25.29
C ARG A 163 -22.24 14.82 -25.66
N LEU A 164 -22.01 16.07 -25.29
CA LEU A 164 -20.80 16.83 -25.66
C LEU A 164 -19.53 16.42 -24.91
N GLY A 165 -19.62 15.63 -23.83
CA GLY A 165 -18.46 15.25 -23.02
C GLY A 165 -17.34 14.55 -23.80
N GLY A 166 -17.66 13.82 -24.88
CA GLY A 166 -16.66 13.24 -25.79
C GLY A 166 -15.93 14.30 -26.63
N TRP A 167 -16.66 15.31 -27.11
CA TRP A 167 -16.08 16.45 -27.82
C TRP A 167 -15.24 17.34 -26.90
N VAL A 168 -15.69 17.56 -25.66
CA VAL A 168 -14.90 18.26 -24.63
C VAL A 168 -13.63 17.49 -24.30
N LEU A 169 -13.68 16.15 -24.24
CA LEU A 169 -12.50 15.32 -24.03
C LEU A 169 -11.52 15.44 -25.22
N LEU A 170 -12.00 15.27 -26.46
CA LEU A 170 -11.18 15.37 -27.66
C LEU A 170 -10.55 16.77 -27.78
N GLY A 171 -11.36 17.83 -27.68
CA GLY A 171 -10.90 19.21 -27.74
C GLY A 171 -9.92 19.55 -26.61
N GLY A 172 -10.17 19.06 -25.38
CA GLY A 172 -9.26 19.23 -24.26
C GLY A 172 -7.92 18.52 -24.45
N LEU A 173 -7.92 17.33 -25.06
CA LEU A 173 -6.68 16.60 -25.39
C LEU A 173 -5.86 17.33 -26.46
N VAL A 174 -6.52 17.85 -27.50
CA VAL A 174 -5.87 18.69 -28.53
C VAL A 174 -5.35 19.99 -27.92
N ALA A 175 -6.14 20.68 -27.09
CA ALA A 175 -5.69 21.88 -26.40
C ALA A 175 -4.51 21.60 -25.45
N SER A 176 -4.43 20.39 -24.87
CA SER A 176 -3.33 19.99 -24.00
C SER A 176 -1.99 19.85 -24.73
N THR A 177 -2.00 19.60 -26.05
CA THR A 177 -0.76 19.60 -26.84
C THR A 177 -0.26 21.01 -27.12
N LEU A 178 -1.16 22.00 -27.12
CA LEU A 178 -0.85 23.41 -27.40
C LEU A 178 -0.48 24.19 -26.13
N VAL A 179 -1.32 24.13 -25.09
CA VAL A 179 -1.21 24.97 -23.87
C VAL A 179 -0.78 24.14 -22.64
N GLY A 180 -0.54 22.84 -22.82
CA GLY A 180 -0.21 21.93 -21.73
C GLY A 180 -1.41 21.52 -20.87
N GLY A 181 -1.13 20.85 -19.74
CA GLY A 181 -2.18 20.28 -18.88
C GLY A 181 -3.07 21.30 -18.15
N ALA A 182 -2.74 22.59 -18.20
CA ALA A 182 -3.49 23.65 -17.51
C ALA A 182 -4.94 23.77 -17.98
N VAL A 183 -5.24 23.44 -19.24
CA VAL A 183 -6.60 23.47 -19.80
C VAL A 183 -7.59 22.59 -18.99
N TRP A 184 -7.09 21.50 -18.39
CA TRP A 184 -7.92 20.62 -17.57
C TRP A 184 -8.36 21.25 -16.24
N LEU A 185 -7.68 22.30 -15.75
CA LEU A 185 -8.15 23.06 -14.59
C LEU A 185 -9.47 23.81 -14.87
N LEU A 186 -9.76 24.10 -16.14
CA LEU A 186 -11.00 24.75 -16.58
C LEU A 186 -12.07 23.72 -16.97
N LEU A 187 -11.65 22.63 -17.64
CA LEU A 187 -12.58 21.63 -18.19
C LEU A 187 -13.02 20.56 -17.18
N LEU A 188 -12.22 20.27 -16.15
CA LEU A 188 -12.54 19.28 -15.11
C LEU A 188 -13.13 19.95 -13.88
N PRO A 189 -14.46 19.82 -13.64
CA PRO A 189 -15.14 20.55 -12.56
C PRO A 189 -14.50 20.34 -11.18
N TYR A 190 -14.05 19.12 -10.90
CA TYR A 190 -13.52 18.76 -9.59
C TYR A 190 -12.06 19.17 -9.38
N PHE A 191 -11.28 19.33 -10.45
CA PHE A 191 -9.95 19.96 -10.40
C PHE A 191 -10.08 21.46 -10.17
N ALA A 192 -11.00 22.13 -10.87
CA ALA A 192 -11.30 23.54 -10.67
C ALA A 192 -11.66 23.84 -9.21
N LEU A 193 -12.56 23.04 -8.62
CA LEU A 193 -12.95 23.15 -7.23
C LEU A 193 -11.78 22.92 -6.27
N GLY A 194 -11.04 21.83 -6.46
CA GLY A 194 -9.94 21.49 -5.56
C GLY A 194 -8.78 22.50 -5.63
N ALA A 195 -8.44 22.99 -6.83
CA ALA A 195 -7.46 24.05 -7.02
C ALA A 195 -7.93 25.37 -6.39
N SER A 196 -9.21 25.74 -6.58
CA SER A 196 -9.79 26.94 -5.96
C SER A 196 -9.70 26.87 -4.43
N LEU A 197 -10.07 25.72 -3.86
CA LEU A 197 -10.03 25.51 -2.42
C LEU A 197 -8.59 25.49 -1.89
N PHE A 198 -7.67 24.91 -2.64
CA PHE A 198 -6.25 24.89 -2.29
C PHE A 198 -5.68 26.31 -2.24
N VAL A 199 -5.90 27.14 -3.27
CA VAL A 199 -5.40 28.53 -3.30
C VAL A 199 -6.04 29.36 -2.18
N ALA A 200 -7.35 29.19 -1.94
CA ALA A 200 -8.05 29.89 -0.87
C ALA A 200 -7.49 29.55 0.53
N LEU A 201 -7.21 28.26 0.79
CA LEU A 201 -6.75 27.81 2.11
C LEU A 201 -5.24 27.95 2.32
N ALA A 202 -4.44 27.72 1.28
CA ALA A 202 -2.98 27.72 1.38
C ALA A 202 -2.37 29.11 1.14
N ALA A 203 -2.97 29.93 0.28
CA ALA A 203 -2.47 31.27 -0.08
C ALA A 203 -3.36 32.41 0.44
N GLY A 204 -4.49 32.12 1.09
CA GLY A 204 -5.41 33.15 1.59
C GLY A 204 -6.08 33.98 0.49
N ALA A 205 -6.04 33.52 -0.76
CA ALA A 205 -6.49 34.28 -1.94
C ALA A 205 -7.55 33.49 -2.73
N ALA A 206 -8.53 34.20 -3.30
CA ALA A 206 -9.50 33.58 -4.18
C ALA A 206 -8.91 33.41 -5.60
N SER A 207 -8.95 32.19 -6.15
CA SER A 207 -8.56 31.97 -7.55
C SER A 207 -9.72 32.28 -8.49
N GLY A 208 -9.43 32.74 -9.71
CA GLY A 208 -10.44 32.91 -10.77
C GLY A 208 -11.20 31.62 -11.12
N LEU A 209 -10.67 30.43 -10.79
CA LEU A 209 -11.33 29.14 -10.98
C LEU A 209 -12.63 28.99 -10.17
N VAL A 210 -12.85 29.82 -9.14
CA VAL A 210 -14.11 29.83 -8.37
C VAL A 210 -15.29 30.23 -9.26
N TRP A 211 -15.06 31.11 -10.25
CA TRP A 211 -16.06 31.50 -11.24
C TRP A 211 -16.40 30.37 -12.19
N VAL A 212 -15.42 29.55 -12.57
CA VAL A 212 -15.64 28.34 -13.39
C VAL A 212 -16.52 27.35 -12.64
N VAL A 213 -16.23 27.10 -11.36
CA VAL A 213 -17.05 26.24 -10.50
C VAL A 213 -18.48 26.78 -10.37
N GLY A 214 -18.61 28.09 -10.12
CA GLY A 214 -19.89 28.78 -10.02
C GLY A 214 -20.71 28.68 -11.31
N ALA A 215 -20.10 28.95 -12.47
CA ALA A 215 -20.73 28.83 -13.77
C ALA A 215 -21.26 27.42 -14.03
N LEU A 216 -20.46 26.38 -13.74
CA LEU A 216 -20.90 24.99 -13.89
C LEU A 216 -22.08 24.65 -12.96
N VAL A 217 -22.10 25.17 -11.73
CA VAL A 217 -23.22 25.00 -10.79
C VAL A 217 -24.48 25.71 -11.30
N VAL A 218 -24.35 26.93 -11.84
CA VAL A 218 -25.45 27.69 -12.44
C VAL A 218 -26.03 26.95 -13.64
N VAL A 219 -25.18 26.41 -14.52
CA VAL A 219 -25.60 25.59 -15.67
C VAL A 219 -26.40 24.36 -15.23
N ASP A 220 -25.93 23.62 -14.21
CA ASP A 220 -26.68 22.46 -13.67
C ASP A 220 -28.01 22.87 -13.02
N LEU A 221 -28.04 24.03 -12.35
CA LEU A 221 -29.23 24.58 -11.72
C LEU A 221 -30.28 25.06 -12.74
N ALA A 222 -29.84 25.76 -13.79
CA ALA A 222 -30.69 26.36 -14.80
C ALA A 222 -31.25 25.34 -15.81
N LEU A 223 -30.43 24.40 -16.27
CA LEU A 223 -30.80 23.49 -17.36
C LEU A 223 -31.50 22.22 -16.87
N ALA A 224 -30.82 21.39 -16.08
CA ALA A 224 -31.37 20.17 -15.50
C ALA A 224 -30.43 19.59 -14.42
N PRO A 225 -30.98 18.90 -13.38
CA PRO A 225 -30.18 18.17 -12.40
C PRO A 225 -29.14 17.24 -13.04
N GLY A 226 -27.86 17.41 -12.73
CA GLY A 226 -26.80 16.54 -13.24
C GLY A 226 -26.49 16.70 -14.74
N TYR A 227 -26.96 17.78 -15.38
CA TYR A 227 -26.69 18.09 -16.79
C TYR A 227 -25.18 18.17 -17.07
N VAL A 228 -24.42 18.86 -16.22
CA VAL A 228 -22.96 19.01 -16.41
C VAL A 228 -22.27 17.65 -16.34
N CYS A 229 -22.57 16.84 -15.33
CA CYS A 229 -21.95 15.53 -15.14
C CYS A 229 -22.30 14.51 -16.24
N HIS A 230 -23.48 14.62 -16.84
CA HIS A 230 -23.96 13.66 -17.85
C HIS A 230 -23.60 14.06 -19.28
N ASN A 231 -23.65 15.36 -19.59
CA ASN A 231 -23.53 15.86 -20.96
C ASN A 231 -22.23 16.61 -21.26
N LEU A 232 -21.59 17.27 -20.28
CA LEU A 232 -20.43 18.14 -20.52
C LEU A 232 -19.11 17.59 -19.96
N CYS A 233 -19.15 16.84 -18.85
CA CYS A 233 -17.94 16.43 -18.15
C CYS A 233 -17.15 15.35 -18.92
N PRO A 234 -15.88 15.61 -19.29
CA PRO A 234 -15.07 14.66 -20.06
C PRO A 234 -14.67 13.42 -19.24
N THR A 235 -14.36 13.57 -17.95
CA THR A 235 -14.18 12.41 -17.04
C THR A 235 -15.46 11.59 -16.93
N GLY A 236 -16.61 12.27 -16.84
CA GLY A 236 -17.92 11.62 -16.82
C GLY A 236 -18.15 10.79 -18.08
N PHE A 237 -17.77 11.30 -19.26
CA PHE A 237 -17.84 10.56 -20.51
C PHE A 237 -16.85 9.38 -20.55
N LEU A 238 -15.57 9.60 -20.23
CA LEU A 238 -14.54 8.55 -20.26
C LEU A 238 -14.89 7.37 -19.33
N LEU A 239 -15.29 7.67 -18.09
CA LEU A 239 -15.70 6.63 -17.14
C LEU A 239 -16.95 5.88 -17.59
N GLU A 240 -17.80 6.50 -18.40
CA GLU A 240 -18.95 5.82 -19.00
C GLU A 240 -18.54 4.76 -20.00
N GLN A 241 -17.59 5.11 -20.87
CA GLN A 241 -17.06 4.21 -21.88
C GLN A 241 -16.39 3.00 -21.21
N LEU A 242 -15.56 3.25 -20.19
CA LEU A 242 -14.92 2.20 -19.39
C LEU A 242 -15.94 1.39 -18.55
N GLY A 243 -16.95 2.06 -17.99
CA GLY A 243 -18.00 1.47 -17.17
C GLY A 243 -18.91 0.48 -17.91
N ARG A 244 -18.85 0.41 -19.24
CA ARG A 244 -19.48 -0.66 -20.03
C ARG A 244 -19.00 -2.04 -19.60
N LEU A 245 -17.73 -2.15 -19.19
CA LEU A 245 -17.09 -3.38 -18.73
C LEU A 245 -17.33 -3.66 -17.23
N ALA A 246 -18.08 -2.80 -16.53
CA ALA A 246 -18.25 -2.91 -15.09
C ALA A 246 -18.91 -4.24 -14.67
N LEU A 247 -18.32 -4.87 -13.65
CA LEU A 247 -18.75 -6.18 -13.18
C LEU A 247 -19.95 -6.10 -12.24
N ILE A 248 -20.03 -5.06 -11.41
CA ILE A 248 -21.16 -4.80 -10.52
C ILE A 248 -22.02 -3.69 -11.11
N LYS A 249 -23.24 -4.03 -11.53
CA LYS A 249 -24.19 -3.11 -12.16
C LYS A 249 -25.52 -3.10 -11.40
N LEU A 250 -26.29 -2.05 -11.62
CA LEU A 250 -27.69 -2.00 -11.18
C LEU A 250 -28.53 -2.96 -12.02
N ARG A 251 -29.23 -3.89 -11.36
CA ARG A 251 -30.07 -4.90 -12.01
C ARG A 251 -31.42 -5.07 -11.31
N LYS A 252 -32.38 -5.66 -12.04
CA LYS A 252 -33.65 -6.09 -11.47
C LYS A 252 -33.42 -7.33 -10.57
N ARG A 253 -34.12 -7.38 -9.44
CA ARG A 253 -34.08 -8.47 -8.47
C ARG A 253 -35.27 -9.40 -8.72
N GLY A 254 -35.00 -10.62 -9.17
CA GLY A 254 -36.02 -11.59 -9.58
C GLY A 254 -36.60 -11.31 -10.97
N THR A 255 -37.62 -12.08 -11.35
CA THR A 255 -38.27 -12.06 -12.68
C THR A 255 -39.55 -11.22 -12.72
N GLN A 256 -40.00 -10.69 -11.59
CA GLN A 256 -41.30 -10.00 -11.48
C GLN A 256 -41.19 -8.53 -11.96
N ASP A 257 -42.17 -8.10 -12.75
CA ASP A 257 -42.21 -6.77 -13.35
C ASP A 257 -42.53 -5.64 -12.38
N CYS A 258 -42.16 -4.42 -12.79
CA CYS A 258 -42.54 -3.20 -12.06
C CYS A 258 -44.03 -2.92 -12.25
N PRO A 259 -44.75 -2.40 -11.23
CA PRO A 259 -46.13 -1.99 -11.38
C PRO A 259 -46.32 -1.01 -12.56
N PRO A 260 -47.44 -1.11 -13.29
CA PRO A 260 -47.78 -0.14 -14.33
C PRO A 260 -47.82 1.28 -13.73
N GLY A 261 -47.37 2.28 -14.52
CA GLY A 261 -47.28 3.68 -14.05
C GLY A 261 -46.17 4.03 -13.05
N CYS A 262 -45.37 3.06 -12.55
CA CYS A 262 -44.31 3.39 -11.59
C CYS A 262 -43.11 4.15 -12.22
N ALA A 263 -42.87 5.40 -11.79
CA ALA A 263 -41.77 6.25 -12.25
C ALA A 263 -40.73 6.64 -11.16
N GLN A 264 -40.80 6.03 -9.97
CA GLN A 264 -39.99 6.40 -8.79
C GLN A 264 -38.47 6.37 -9.03
N CYS A 265 -37.98 5.48 -9.89
CA CYS A 265 -36.55 5.38 -10.19
C CYS A 265 -36.07 6.52 -11.10
N VAL A 266 -36.90 6.92 -12.08
CA VAL A 266 -36.61 8.01 -13.03
C VAL A 266 -36.68 9.36 -12.33
N THR A 267 -37.69 9.55 -11.47
CA THR A 267 -37.89 10.82 -10.75
C THR A 267 -36.77 11.14 -9.75
N GLN A 268 -36.12 10.12 -9.20
CA GLN A 268 -35.02 10.26 -8.25
C GLN A 268 -33.63 10.21 -8.90
N CYS A 269 -33.53 9.75 -10.15
CA CYS A 269 -32.30 9.76 -10.90
C CYS A 269 -31.97 11.20 -11.34
N PRO A 270 -30.78 11.73 -11.02
CA PRO A 270 -30.40 13.07 -11.48
C PRO A 270 -30.42 13.14 -13.01
N TYR A 271 -29.90 12.11 -13.68
CA TYR A 271 -29.79 12.04 -15.13
C TYR A 271 -31.09 11.61 -15.84
N GLY A 272 -32.18 11.34 -15.10
CA GLY A 272 -33.43 10.84 -15.69
C GLY A 272 -33.36 9.41 -16.26
N LEU A 273 -32.36 8.60 -15.87
CA LEU A 273 -32.21 7.23 -16.37
C LEU A 273 -33.29 6.29 -15.82
N SER A 274 -33.73 5.36 -16.65
CA SER A 274 -34.79 4.40 -16.30
C SER A 274 -34.26 2.95 -16.28
N PRO A 275 -34.13 2.33 -15.10
CA PRO A 275 -33.87 0.89 -15.01
C PRO A 275 -34.98 0.02 -15.63
N ARG A 276 -36.21 0.55 -15.70
CA ARG A 276 -37.34 -0.13 -16.32
C ARG A 276 -37.19 -0.21 -17.83
N ALA A 277 -36.83 0.92 -18.47
CA ALA A 277 -36.58 1.02 -19.90
C ALA A 277 -35.14 0.62 -20.30
N GLN A 278 -34.35 0.12 -19.34
CA GLN A 278 -32.94 -0.26 -19.51
C GLN A 278 -32.03 0.85 -20.06
N THR A 279 -32.45 2.11 -20.00
CA THR A 279 -31.66 3.26 -20.48
C THR A 279 -30.54 3.66 -19.52
N HIS A 280 -30.41 2.97 -18.38
CA HIS A 280 -29.44 3.33 -17.33
C HIS A 280 -28.01 2.90 -17.62
N LEU A 281 -27.77 1.95 -18.53
CA LEU A 281 -26.41 1.52 -18.89
C LEU A 281 -25.99 2.14 -20.23
N PRO A 282 -24.73 2.59 -20.38
CA PRO A 282 -23.65 2.64 -19.38
C PRO A 282 -23.66 3.89 -18.46
N ALA A 283 -24.62 4.82 -18.65
CA ALA A 283 -24.60 6.14 -18.02
C ALA A 283 -24.75 6.19 -16.48
N CYS A 284 -25.17 5.11 -15.84
CA CYS A 284 -25.40 5.06 -14.40
C CYS A 284 -24.12 5.30 -13.58
N ASP A 285 -24.17 6.26 -12.64
CA ASP A 285 -23.10 6.57 -11.69
C ASP A 285 -23.06 5.67 -10.44
N SER A 286 -23.87 4.61 -10.39
CA SER A 286 -23.98 3.66 -9.28
C SER A 286 -24.33 4.30 -7.91
N CYS A 287 -24.94 5.50 -7.90
CA CYS A 287 -25.28 6.23 -6.66
C CYS A 287 -26.29 5.52 -5.74
N GLY A 288 -27.06 4.56 -6.27
CA GLY A 288 -27.98 3.70 -5.51
C GLY A 288 -29.26 4.38 -4.99
N ARG A 289 -29.59 5.60 -5.43
CA ARG A 289 -30.82 6.30 -4.99
C ARG A 289 -32.09 5.52 -5.36
N CYS A 290 -32.15 4.99 -6.58
CA CYS A 290 -33.25 4.15 -7.07
C CYS A 290 -33.47 2.88 -6.22
N VAL A 291 -32.38 2.26 -5.72
CA VAL A 291 -32.46 1.10 -4.80
C VAL A 291 -33.07 1.51 -3.46
N ALA A 292 -32.69 2.67 -2.93
CA ALA A 292 -33.17 3.16 -1.64
C ALA A 292 -34.65 3.58 -1.65
N VAL A 293 -35.15 4.08 -2.78
CA VAL A 293 -36.54 4.56 -2.94
C VAL A 293 -37.50 3.53 -3.51
N CYS A 294 -37.01 2.38 -3.99
CA CYS A 294 -37.86 1.33 -4.57
C CYS A 294 -38.77 0.73 -3.48
N PRO A 295 -40.11 0.90 -3.55
CA PRO A 295 -41.02 0.42 -2.51
C PRO A 295 -41.03 -1.12 -2.44
N LEU A 296 -40.95 -1.77 -3.60
CA LEU A 296 -41.03 -3.23 -3.77
C LEU A 296 -39.66 -3.94 -3.82
N GLN A 297 -38.56 -3.22 -3.58
CA GLN A 297 -37.19 -3.79 -3.56
C GLN A 297 -36.80 -4.60 -4.83
N ARG A 298 -37.31 -4.18 -5.99
CA ARG A 298 -37.05 -4.82 -7.29
C ARG A 298 -35.68 -4.50 -7.88
N LEU A 299 -34.87 -3.68 -7.22
CA LEU A 299 -33.55 -3.29 -7.73
C LEU A 299 -32.46 -3.64 -6.72
N GLU A 300 -31.34 -4.13 -7.22
CA GLU A 300 -30.14 -4.39 -6.45
C GLU A 300 -28.89 -4.05 -7.26
N ARG A 301 -27.77 -3.83 -6.56
CA ARG A 301 -26.44 -3.80 -7.18
C ARG A 301 -25.88 -5.21 -7.13
N GLY A 302 -25.68 -5.82 -8.27
CA GLY A 302 -25.27 -7.22 -8.38
C GLY A 302 -24.37 -7.45 -9.57
N LEU A 303 -23.70 -8.61 -9.58
CA LEU A 303 -22.82 -8.98 -10.68
C LEU A 303 -23.60 -9.15 -11.99
N ALA A 304 -23.07 -8.55 -13.06
CA ALA A 304 -23.54 -8.69 -14.43
C ALA A 304 -23.10 -10.06 -14.98
N THR A 305 -23.91 -11.09 -14.70
CA THR A 305 -23.95 -12.44 -15.31
C THR A 305 -22.69 -13.37 -15.26
N ALA A 306 -22.97 -14.68 -15.20
CA ALA A 306 -22.09 -15.87 -15.21
C ALA A 306 -20.97 -16.03 -14.14
N ARG A 307 -20.68 -17.31 -13.79
CA ARG A 307 -19.59 -17.75 -12.87
C ARG A 307 -18.22 -17.13 -13.22
N ARG A 308 -17.98 -16.76 -14.49
CA ARG A 308 -16.73 -16.13 -14.99
C ARG A 308 -16.59 -14.67 -14.51
N GLY A 309 -17.67 -13.87 -14.53
CA GLY A 309 -17.66 -12.49 -14.04
C GLY A 309 -17.40 -12.38 -12.53
N ARG A 310 -17.85 -13.37 -11.75
CA ARG A 310 -17.51 -13.48 -10.31
C ARG A 310 -16.02 -13.69 -10.04
N ARG A 311 -15.33 -14.46 -10.89
CA ARG A 311 -13.88 -14.72 -10.77
C ARG A 311 -13.07 -13.47 -11.09
N VAL A 312 -13.43 -12.77 -12.16
CA VAL A 312 -12.76 -11.51 -12.55
C VAL A 312 -13.00 -10.41 -11.51
N ALA A 313 -14.21 -10.31 -10.95
CA ALA A 313 -14.54 -9.30 -9.96
C ALA A 313 -13.80 -9.52 -8.64
N ALA A 314 -13.70 -10.76 -8.19
CA ALA A 314 -12.97 -11.06 -6.97
C ALA A 314 -11.45 -10.94 -7.16
N GLY A 315 -10.92 -11.31 -8.33
CA GLY A 315 -9.51 -11.07 -8.68
C GLY A 315 -9.18 -9.58 -8.73
N ALA A 316 -10.02 -8.76 -9.37
CA ALA A 316 -9.85 -7.31 -9.43
C ALA A 316 -10.03 -6.64 -8.06
N ALA A 317 -10.96 -7.10 -7.22
CA ALA A 317 -11.14 -6.59 -5.86
C ALA A 317 -9.97 -6.97 -4.94
N ALA A 318 -9.45 -8.20 -5.07
CA ALA A 318 -8.25 -8.64 -4.37
C ALA A 318 -7.01 -7.86 -4.84
N ALA A 319 -6.85 -7.64 -6.15
CA ALA A 319 -5.76 -6.83 -6.69
C ALA A 319 -5.84 -5.37 -6.20
N LEU A 320 -7.04 -4.77 -6.20
CA LEU A 320 -7.23 -3.41 -5.68
C LEU A 320 -6.91 -3.34 -4.18
N LEU A 321 -7.36 -4.32 -3.39
CA LEU A 321 -7.05 -4.40 -1.96
C LEU A 321 -5.55 -4.58 -1.74
N VAL A 322 -4.90 -5.48 -2.48
CA VAL A 322 -3.45 -5.72 -2.46
C VAL A 322 -2.71 -4.43 -2.78
N LEU A 323 -3.05 -3.72 -3.87
CA LEU A 323 -2.43 -2.44 -4.18
C LEU A 323 -2.61 -1.39 -3.08
N LEU A 324 -3.80 -1.30 -2.50
CA LEU A 324 -4.07 -0.37 -1.39
C LEU A 324 -3.33 -0.76 -0.09
N THR A 325 -2.98 -2.04 0.08
CA THR A 325 -2.23 -2.53 1.25
C THR A 325 -0.72 -2.60 1.06
N PHE A 326 -0.22 -2.62 -0.18
CA PHE A 326 1.19 -2.86 -0.52
C PHE A 326 1.90 -1.69 -1.20
N ALA A 327 1.27 -0.52 -1.34
CA ALA A 327 1.97 0.63 -1.90
C ALA A 327 3.01 1.21 -0.91
N GLY A 328 4.23 0.71 -1.04
CA GLY A 328 5.41 1.44 -0.57
C GLY A 328 5.53 2.79 -1.31
N ALA A 329 6.34 3.69 -0.77
CA ALA A 329 6.59 5.00 -1.33
C ALA A 329 7.11 4.89 -2.78
N ALA A 330 6.21 4.97 -3.75
CA ALA A 330 6.61 5.30 -5.10
C ALA A 330 7.10 6.75 -5.04
N GLU A 331 8.40 7.00 -5.23
CA GLU A 331 8.90 8.36 -5.42
C GLU A 331 8.51 8.84 -6.83
N ALA A 332 7.22 9.08 -7.07
CA ALA A 332 6.76 9.85 -8.22
C ALA A 332 6.99 11.35 -7.95
N HIS A 333 8.20 11.81 -8.18
CA HIS A 333 8.52 13.25 -8.13
C HIS A 333 8.03 14.02 -9.38
N HIS A 334 7.53 13.36 -10.43
CA HIS A 334 7.14 14.02 -11.69
C HIS A 334 5.80 13.54 -12.27
N ASN A 335 4.69 13.96 -11.67
CA ASN A 335 3.41 14.26 -12.37
C ASN A 335 2.38 14.81 -11.37
N LYS A 336 2.82 15.79 -10.57
CA LYS A 336 1.95 16.47 -9.62
C LYS A 336 1.21 17.55 -10.40
N GLY A 337 -0.07 17.36 -10.68
CA GLY A 337 -0.98 18.37 -11.26
C GLY A 337 -1.25 19.55 -10.32
N LEU A 338 -0.28 19.91 -9.47
CA LEU A 338 -0.19 21.19 -8.80
C LEU A 338 0.67 22.06 -9.73
N PRO A 339 0.25 23.28 -10.13
CA PRO A 339 1.19 24.21 -10.73
C PRO A 339 2.38 24.33 -9.78
N HIS A 340 3.60 24.12 -10.30
CA HIS A 340 4.84 24.34 -9.57
C HIS A 340 4.99 25.84 -9.27
N TYR A 341 4.19 26.35 -8.34
CA TYR A 341 4.54 27.56 -7.64
C TYR A 341 5.47 27.13 -6.51
N GLY A 342 6.77 27.35 -6.72
CA GLY A 342 7.63 27.60 -5.58
C GLY A 342 8.70 26.58 -5.27
N TYR A 343 9.40 26.00 -6.24
CA TYR A 343 10.78 25.57 -5.91
C TYR A 343 11.61 26.79 -5.41
N PHE A 344 11.27 27.98 -5.93
CA PHE A 344 11.84 29.28 -5.53
C PHE A 344 11.05 30.04 -4.45
N LYS A 345 9.86 29.59 -4.00
CA LYS A 345 9.04 30.28 -2.97
C LYS A 345 9.04 29.59 -1.60
N ASN A 346 9.74 28.46 -1.44
CA ASN A 346 9.60 27.58 -0.27
C ASN A 346 10.77 27.59 0.73
N TYR A 347 11.69 28.56 0.65
CA TYR A 347 12.49 28.94 1.82
C TYR A 347 12.24 30.42 2.13
N PRO A 348 12.03 30.81 3.40
CA PRO A 348 12.22 32.19 3.84
C PRO A 348 13.69 32.65 3.77
N GLN A 349 14.55 31.82 3.19
CA GLN A 349 15.95 32.06 2.88
C GLN A 349 16.23 31.83 1.38
N VAL A 350 15.22 31.90 0.48
CA VAL A 350 15.46 31.96 -0.98
C VAL A 350 15.35 33.42 -1.42
N PRO A 351 16.23 33.87 -2.33
CA PRO A 351 16.11 35.16 -2.99
C PRO A 351 14.69 35.42 -3.45
N THR A 352 14.09 36.54 -3.04
CA THR A 352 12.75 36.90 -3.51
C THR A 352 12.76 37.20 -5.01
N LYS A 353 13.84 37.79 -5.53
CA LYS A 353 14.16 38.00 -6.95
C LYS A 353 15.68 38.19 -7.14
N GLU A 354 16.21 37.72 -8.26
CA GLU A 354 17.57 38.01 -8.72
C GLU A 354 17.49 39.00 -9.89
N TYR A 355 18.34 40.03 -9.86
CA TYR A 355 18.41 41.10 -10.83
C TYR A 355 19.82 41.10 -11.41
N VAL A 356 19.95 41.11 -12.73
CA VAL A 356 21.25 41.18 -13.41
C VAL A 356 21.18 42.26 -14.46
N ARG A 357 22.25 43.06 -14.58
CA ARG A 357 22.39 44.06 -15.64
C ARG A 357 23.84 44.17 -16.07
N ILE A 358 24.02 44.19 -17.38
CA ILE A 358 25.30 44.51 -18.02
C ILE A 358 25.29 46.00 -18.38
N GLN A 359 26.30 46.74 -17.94
CA GLN A 359 26.48 48.15 -18.24
C GLN A 359 27.96 48.42 -18.51
N GLY A 360 28.31 48.58 -19.79
CA GLY A 360 29.70 48.75 -20.23
C GLY A 360 30.52 47.48 -19.99
N ARG A 361 31.67 47.63 -19.31
CA ARG A 361 32.58 46.54 -18.94
C ARG A 361 32.08 45.67 -17.78
N TRP A 362 31.05 46.11 -17.06
CA TRP A 362 30.62 45.48 -15.82
C TRP A 362 29.28 44.76 -15.97
N GLU A 363 29.22 43.53 -15.45
CA GLU A 363 27.98 42.86 -15.10
C GLU A 363 27.76 42.99 -13.60
N ILE A 364 26.63 43.57 -13.19
CA ILE A 364 26.20 43.63 -11.80
C ILE A 364 25.00 42.72 -11.61
N GLY A 365 25.10 41.81 -10.63
CA GLY A 365 23.98 41.01 -10.18
C GLY A 365 23.65 41.32 -8.73
N ALA A 366 22.36 41.34 -8.38
CA ALA A 366 21.91 41.41 -7.00
C ALA A 366 20.72 40.49 -6.73
N THR A 367 20.82 39.85 -5.58
CA THR A 367 19.93 38.83 -5.08
C THR A 367 19.30 39.39 -3.80
N ILE A 368 18.01 39.71 -3.85
CA ILE A 368 17.33 40.48 -2.81
C ILE A 368 16.40 39.57 -2.00
N PHE A 369 16.52 39.61 -0.68
CA PHE A 369 15.72 38.86 0.28
C PHE A 369 14.83 39.81 1.08
N ASN A 370 13.52 39.60 0.97
CA ASN A 370 12.49 40.33 1.69
C ASN A 370 11.66 39.34 2.53
N PHE A 371 11.54 39.60 3.84
CA PHE A 371 10.80 38.76 4.76
C PHE A 371 9.29 39.00 4.65
N GLN A 372 8.69 38.55 3.54
CA GLN A 372 7.26 38.68 3.29
C GLN A 372 6.43 37.76 4.21
N GLY A 373 5.32 38.27 4.76
CA GLY A 373 4.29 37.47 5.45
C GLY A 373 4.24 37.59 6.97
N LEU A 374 5.05 38.45 7.59
CA LEU A 374 4.90 38.86 8.99
C LEU A 374 3.82 39.95 9.11
N ASP A 375 2.89 39.82 10.06
CA ASP A 375 2.02 40.94 10.43
C ASP A 375 2.92 42.06 10.98
N ARG A 376 2.92 43.23 10.33
CA ARG A 376 3.76 44.39 10.71
C ARG A 376 3.58 44.78 12.17
N ARG A 377 2.44 44.45 12.79
CA ARG A 377 2.15 44.69 14.21
C ARG A 377 2.91 43.77 15.19
N SER A 378 3.55 42.73 14.68
CA SER A 378 4.14 41.64 15.47
C SER A 378 5.61 41.36 15.16
N ALA A 379 6.23 42.14 14.27
CA ALA A 379 7.61 41.95 13.84
C ALA A 379 8.51 43.10 14.33
N ASP A 380 9.68 42.75 14.87
CA ASP A 380 10.64 43.72 15.40
C ASP A 380 11.35 44.54 14.29
N THR A 381 11.47 43.99 13.07
CA THR A 381 12.14 44.63 11.91
C THR A 381 11.34 44.43 10.60
N PRO A 382 10.14 45.03 10.46
CA PRO A 382 9.20 44.72 9.38
C PRO A 382 9.62 45.20 7.98
N ASN A 383 10.69 45.98 7.90
CA ASN A 383 11.13 46.70 6.71
C ASN A 383 12.57 46.33 6.27
N ASP A 384 13.19 45.35 6.95
CA ASP A 384 14.56 44.94 6.68
C ASP A 384 14.67 44.04 5.44
N VAL A 385 15.66 44.33 4.61
CA VAL A 385 15.94 43.66 3.34
C VAL A 385 17.40 43.23 3.33
N LYS A 386 17.68 41.98 3.00
CA LYS A 386 19.05 41.50 2.82
C LYS A 386 19.39 41.49 1.33
N ILE A 387 20.50 42.09 0.94
CA ILE A 387 20.93 42.20 -0.46
C ILE A 387 22.29 41.53 -0.58
N TYR A 388 22.41 40.62 -1.53
CA TYR A 388 23.68 40.02 -1.93
C TYR A 388 23.97 40.45 -3.35
N CYS A 389 25.13 41.03 -3.63
CA CYS A 389 25.47 41.55 -4.95
C CYS A 389 26.84 41.05 -5.40
N TYR A 390 26.99 40.76 -6.69
CA TYR A 390 28.27 40.45 -7.32
C TYR A 390 28.56 41.44 -8.44
N LEU A 391 29.84 41.59 -8.75
CA LEU A 391 30.34 42.37 -9.88
C LEU A 391 31.29 41.49 -10.68
N TYR A 392 31.04 41.39 -11.99
CA TYR A 392 31.88 40.65 -12.92
C TYR A 392 32.47 41.60 -13.95
N ASP A 393 33.78 41.51 -14.15
CA ASP A 393 34.52 42.28 -15.14
C ASP A 393 34.55 41.50 -16.45
N LEU A 394 33.75 41.93 -17.42
CA LEU A 394 33.60 41.25 -18.71
C LEU A 394 34.86 41.37 -19.58
N ALA A 395 35.70 42.39 -19.37
CA ALA A 395 36.94 42.53 -20.14
C ALA A 395 38.07 41.68 -19.57
N ALA A 396 38.07 41.41 -18.26
CA ALA A 396 39.05 40.56 -17.60
C ALA A 396 38.59 39.10 -17.41
N ASP A 397 37.35 38.80 -17.81
CA ASP A 397 36.65 37.51 -17.64
C ASP A 397 36.79 36.90 -16.24
N ARG A 398 36.55 37.72 -15.21
CA ARG A 398 36.61 37.30 -13.80
C ARG A 398 35.74 38.16 -12.89
N ALA A 399 35.39 37.61 -11.73
CA ALA A 399 34.69 38.37 -10.69
C ALA A 399 35.59 39.45 -10.05
N TYR A 400 35.01 40.62 -9.75
CA TYR A 400 35.71 41.73 -9.11
C TYR A 400 35.67 41.62 -7.58
N LEU A 401 36.85 41.48 -6.98
CA LEU A 401 37.02 41.19 -5.55
C LEU A 401 37.53 42.38 -4.71
N GLY A 402 37.72 43.54 -5.34
CA GLY A 402 38.31 44.73 -4.72
C GLY A 402 37.32 45.62 -3.97
N ALA A 403 37.77 46.82 -3.56
CA ALA A 403 36.91 47.75 -2.84
C ALA A 403 35.80 48.32 -3.74
N VAL A 404 34.57 48.38 -3.21
CA VAL A 404 33.37 48.92 -3.88
C VAL A 404 32.49 49.68 -2.89
N ARG A 405 31.92 50.79 -3.36
CA ARG A 405 30.88 51.53 -2.64
C ARG A 405 29.53 51.38 -3.33
N PHE A 406 28.54 50.93 -2.58
CA PHE A 406 27.16 50.76 -3.04
C PHE A 406 26.24 51.84 -2.46
N VAL A 407 25.32 52.34 -3.28
CA VAL A 407 24.29 53.33 -2.92
C VAL A 407 22.93 52.81 -3.37
N ILE A 408 21.96 52.78 -2.47
CA ILE A 408 20.57 52.47 -2.79
C ILE A 408 19.83 53.79 -3.01
N GLU A 409 19.30 54.00 -4.20
CA GLU A 409 18.54 55.17 -4.62
C GLU A 409 17.07 54.83 -4.82
N LYS A 410 16.18 55.79 -4.55
CA LYS A 410 14.77 55.77 -4.94
C LYS A 410 14.47 57.10 -5.61
N ASP A 411 13.92 57.07 -6.83
CA ASP A 411 13.64 58.28 -7.63
C ASP A 411 14.85 59.23 -7.75
N GLY A 412 16.06 58.66 -7.87
CA GLY A 412 17.33 59.42 -7.95
C GLY A 412 17.82 60.03 -6.63
N LYS A 413 17.11 59.84 -5.51
CA LYS A 413 17.53 60.27 -4.17
C LYS A 413 18.16 59.12 -3.39
N ARG A 414 19.25 59.40 -2.68
CA ARG A 414 19.96 58.42 -1.84
C ARG A 414 19.13 58.02 -0.62
N VAL A 415 18.86 56.72 -0.49
CA VAL A 415 18.14 56.11 0.65
C VAL A 415 19.15 55.55 1.66
N LYS A 416 20.08 54.71 1.20
CA LYS A 416 21.14 54.09 2.02
C LYS A 416 22.43 53.94 1.22
N ALA A 417 23.56 53.76 1.90
CA ALA A 417 24.82 53.40 1.24
C ALA A 417 25.70 52.59 2.18
N PHE A 418 26.48 51.69 1.59
CA PHE A 418 27.44 50.85 2.29
C PHE A 418 28.69 50.67 1.42
N ALA A 419 29.84 50.42 2.04
CA ALA A 419 31.09 50.16 1.33
C ALA A 419 31.71 48.86 1.85
N ARG A 420 32.49 48.20 1.00
CA ARG A 420 33.22 46.97 1.31
C ARG A 420 34.60 47.07 0.68
N GLU A 421 35.65 46.77 1.45
CA GLU A 421 37.03 46.75 0.94
C GLU A 421 37.36 45.45 0.18
N ARG A 422 36.62 44.39 0.47
CA ARG A 422 36.69 43.06 -0.17
C ARG A 422 35.33 42.37 -0.13
N VAL A 423 35.18 41.30 -0.89
CA VAL A 423 33.98 40.43 -0.88
C VAL A 423 33.80 39.74 0.47
N ASP A 424 32.53 39.45 0.83
CA ASP A 424 32.18 38.80 2.10
C ASP A 424 32.33 37.26 2.00
N GLU A 425 31.80 36.65 0.92
CA GLU A 425 31.88 35.19 0.65
C GLU A 425 31.86 34.95 -0.87
N GLU A 426 32.68 34.01 -1.39
CA GLU A 426 32.61 33.46 -2.78
C GLU A 426 32.31 34.49 -3.90
N ALA A 427 33.00 35.66 -3.87
CA ALA A 427 32.85 36.77 -4.82
C ALA A 427 31.58 37.65 -4.70
N VAL A 428 30.92 37.63 -3.54
CA VAL A 428 29.67 38.36 -3.27
C VAL A 428 29.86 39.37 -2.14
N TYR A 429 29.27 40.56 -2.31
CA TYR A 429 29.10 41.59 -1.29
C TYR A 429 27.69 41.48 -0.68
N SER A 430 27.55 41.65 0.63
CA SER A 430 26.28 41.49 1.32
C SER A 430 25.95 42.68 2.24
N THR A 431 24.67 43.05 2.31
CA THR A 431 24.18 44.04 3.29
C THR A 431 22.79 43.68 3.81
N ARG A 432 22.42 44.27 4.96
CA ARG A 432 21.06 44.29 5.50
C ARG A 432 20.65 45.74 5.67
N GLU A 433 19.62 46.16 4.95
CA GLU A 433 19.15 47.56 4.91
C GLU A 433 17.65 47.63 5.16
N THR A 434 17.21 48.65 5.90
CA THR A 434 15.79 48.93 6.12
C THR A 434 15.27 49.88 5.04
N LEU A 435 14.30 49.43 4.23
CA LEU A 435 13.69 50.25 3.18
C LEU A 435 12.35 50.84 3.65
N PRO A 436 12.04 52.12 3.36
CA PRO A 436 10.91 52.82 3.97
C PRO A 436 9.53 52.33 3.50
N GLU A 437 9.39 52.01 2.21
CA GLU A 437 8.11 51.66 1.59
C GLU A 437 8.29 50.76 0.35
N SER A 438 7.20 50.11 -0.08
CA SER A 438 7.19 49.34 -1.34
C SER A 438 7.41 50.27 -2.54
N GLY A 439 8.15 49.82 -3.56
CA GLY A 439 8.42 50.61 -4.76
C GLY A 439 9.68 50.19 -5.51
N ASP A 440 10.04 50.99 -6.52
CA ASP A 440 11.23 50.82 -7.35
C ASP A 440 12.44 51.52 -6.73
N TYR A 441 13.55 50.81 -6.67
CA TYR A 441 14.84 51.25 -6.15
C TYR A 441 15.94 50.97 -7.18
N ALA A 442 17.09 51.60 -7.02
CA ALA A 442 18.29 51.31 -7.80
C ALA A 442 19.51 51.11 -6.91
N LEU A 443 20.22 50.00 -7.12
CA LEU A 443 21.51 49.73 -6.49
C LEU A 443 22.62 50.25 -7.40
N VAL A 444 23.36 51.26 -6.96
CA VAL A 444 24.46 51.89 -7.69
C VAL A 444 25.78 51.46 -7.08
N ALA A 445 26.62 50.78 -7.86
CA ALA A 445 27.99 50.43 -7.49
C ALA A 445 28.98 51.43 -8.11
N HIS A 446 29.88 51.97 -7.28
CA HIS A 446 31.02 52.78 -7.71
C HIS A 446 32.29 51.92 -7.66
N VAL A 447 32.79 51.54 -8.83
CA VAL A 447 33.93 50.62 -8.99
C VAL A 447 34.89 51.18 -10.05
N GLY A 448 36.18 51.32 -9.71
CA GLY A 448 37.21 51.78 -10.67
C GLY A 448 36.98 53.18 -11.26
N GLY A 449 36.22 54.06 -10.59
CA GLY A 449 35.83 55.38 -11.11
C GLY A 449 34.56 55.37 -11.98
N GLU A 450 34.01 54.20 -12.29
CA GLU A 450 32.78 54.02 -13.08
C GLU A 450 31.55 53.81 -12.19
N ARG A 451 30.36 54.20 -12.70
CA ARG A 451 29.07 54.09 -12.02
C ARG A 451 28.19 53.05 -12.70
N VAL A 452 27.91 51.94 -12.01
CA VAL A 452 27.11 50.81 -12.52
C VAL A 452 25.80 50.74 -11.76
N GLN A 453 24.64 50.75 -12.43
CA GLN A 453 23.33 50.85 -11.78
C GLN A 453 22.42 49.67 -12.09
N LEU A 454 21.89 49.03 -11.05
CA LEU A 454 20.95 47.91 -11.12
C LEU A 454 19.57 48.30 -10.55
N PRO A 455 18.53 48.50 -11.38
CA PRO A 455 17.18 48.76 -10.88
C PRO A 455 16.55 47.47 -10.31
N PHE A 456 15.80 47.60 -9.22
CA PHE A 456 15.08 46.51 -8.56
C PHE A 456 13.80 46.98 -7.88
N HIS A 457 12.79 46.10 -7.81
CA HIS A 457 11.49 46.38 -7.18
C HIS A 457 11.31 45.60 -5.88
N ILE A 458 10.66 46.20 -4.87
CA ILE A 458 10.34 45.54 -3.61
C ILE A 458 8.91 45.81 -3.09
N ASP A 459 8.24 44.74 -2.63
CA ASP A 459 6.92 44.77 -1.97
C ASP A 459 7.05 44.44 -0.48
N ILE A 460 6.95 45.43 0.41
CA ILE A 460 6.93 45.25 1.87
C ILE A 460 5.58 44.62 2.31
N ALA A 461 5.58 43.88 3.43
CA ALA A 461 4.43 43.08 3.91
C ALA A 461 3.06 43.80 3.84
N SER A 462 2.06 43.12 3.28
CA SER A 462 0.68 43.61 3.12
C SER A 462 -0.22 43.20 4.29
N GLU A 463 -1.25 44.01 4.58
CA GLU A 463 -2.36 43.59 5.44
C GLU A 463 -3.05 42.35 4.82
N GLY A 464 -3.40 41.37 5.66
CA GLY A 464 -4.07 40.14 5.22
C GLY A 464 -5.40 40.38 4.49
N PRO A 465 -6.04 39.33 3.94
CA PRO A 465 -7.26 39.49 3.17
C PRO A 465 -8.37 40.17 3.97
N SER A 466 -9.02 41.17 3.37
CA SER A 466 -10.10 41.91 4.03
C SER A 466 -11.33 41.03 4.23
N LEU A 467 -11.98 41.16 5.39
CA LEU A 467 -13.28 40.53 5.69
C LEU A 467 -14.35 40.86 4.63
N ALA A 468 -14.21 41.99 3.93
CA ALA A 468 -15.06 42.39 2.80
C ALA A 468 -14.93 41.46 1.58
N ALA A 469 -13.72 40.98 1.26
CA ALA A 469 -13.51 40.02 0.17
C ALA A 469 -14.10 38.63 0.49
N ILE A 470 -14.05 38.22 1.77
CA ILE A 470 -14.66 36.98 2.26
C ILE A 470 -16.19 37.10 2.28
N ALA A 471 -16.72 38.26 2.71
CA ALA A 471 -18.15 38.55 2.73
C ALA A 471 -18.77 38.66 1.32
N GLY A 472 -18.04 39.22 0.34
CA GLY A 472 -18.47 39.31 -1.05
C GLY A 472 -18.66 37.94 -1.74
N ILE A 473 -17.89 36.94 -1.33
CA ILE A 473 -18.01 35.55 -1.83
C ILE A 473 -19.06 34.76 -1.03
N GLY A 474 -19.20 35.02 0.27
CA GLY A 474 -20.16 34.34 1.15
C GLY A 474 -21.61 34.81 1.00
N GLY A 475 -21.83 36.10 0.71
CA GLY A 475 -23.16 36.73 0.65
C GLY A 475 -24.14 36.09 -0.34
N PRO A 476 -23.76 35.88 -1.61
CA PRO A 476 -24.64 35.26 -2.61
C PRO A 476 -24.95 33.78 -2.30
N VAL A 477 -23.95 33.03 -1.81
CA VAL A 477 -24.12 31.61 -1.43
C VAL A 477 -25.03 31.49 -0.20
N LEU A 478 -24.88 32.39 0.78
CA LEU A 478 -25.71 32.45 1.97
C LEU A 478 -27.13 32.90 1.64
N ALA A 479 -27.32 33.90 0.78
CA ALA A 479 -28.64 34.35 0.32
C ALA A 479 -29.41 33.24 -0.40
N VAL A 480 -28.75 32.49 -1.28
CA VAL A 480 -29.34 31.33 -1.98
C VAL A 480 -29.66 30.19 -1.01
N PHE A 481 -28.84 29.97 0.04
CA PHE A 481 -29.12 29.00 1.11
C PHE A 481 -30.31 29.41 1.98
N VAL A 482 -30.42 30.71 2.31
CA VAL A 482 -31.51 31.30 3.08
C VAL A 482 -32.82 31.18 2.30
N LEU A 483 -32.83 31.47 0.99
CA LEU A 483 -34.00 31.25 0.11
C LEU A 483 -34.43 29.77 0.08
N ALA A 484 -33.48 28.84 0.05
CA ALA A 484 -33.76 27.40 0.11
C ALA A 484 -34.34 26.96 1.48
N LEU A 485 -33.90 27.57 2.58
CA LEU A 485 -34.44 27.34 3.94
C LEU A 485 -35.85 27.94 4.12
N ILE A 486 -36.10 29.13 3.59
CA ILE A 486 -37.42 29.80 3.60
C ILE A 486 -38.45 28.94 2.86
N GLY A 487 -38.12 28.43 1.68
CA GLY A 487 -38.98 27.49 0.94
C GLY A 487 -39.26 26.18 1.69
N ARG A 488 -38.36 25.75 2.58
CA ARG A 488 -38.53 24.55 3.42
C ARG A 488 -39.41 24.82 4.65
N ARG A 489 -39.32 26.02 5.26
CA ARG A 489 -40.17 26.48 6.37
C ARG A 489 -41.64 26.69 5.94
N ARG A 490 -41.89 27.29 4.77
CA ARG A 490 -43.27 27.47 4.25
C ARG A 490 -44.04 26.15 4.10
N ARG A 491 -43.36 25.04 3.77
CA ARG A 491 -43.97 23.69 3.71
C ARG A 491 -44.37 23.14 5.08
N ARG A 492 -43.63 23.42 6.15
CA ARG A 492 -44.02 23.03 7.52
C ARG A 492 -45.23 23.84 8.01
N ARG A 493 -45.36 25.10 7.58
CA ARG A 493 -46.54 25.92 7.88
C ARG A 493 -47.76 25.49 7.05
N ARG A 494 -47.64 25.28 5.73
CA ARG A 494 -48.74 24.76 4.88
C ARG A 494 -49.18 23.33 5.22
N ALA A 495 -48.26 22.44 5.60
CA ALA A 495 -48.61 21.09 6.05
C ALA A 495 -49.25 21.06 7.45
N ARG A 496 -49.13 22.15 8.23
CA ARG A 496 -49.87 22.35 9.48
C ARG A 496 -51.21 23.05 9.26
N SER A 497 -51.37 23.84 8.19
CA SER A 497 -52.64 24.49 7.85
C SER A 497 -53.55 23.63 6.97
N SER A 498 -53.04 22.56 6.35
CA SER A 498 -53.81 21.65 5.49
C SER A 498 -54.42 20.46 6.24
N SER A 499 -54.53 20.52 7.57
CA SER A 499 -55.26 19.54 8.38
C SER A 499 -56.67 20.01 8.77
N SER A 500 -57.22 21.02 8.08
CA SER A 500 -58.63 21.42 8.19
C SER A 500 -59.31 21.25 6.81
N PRO A 501 -60.46 20.56 6.71
CA PRO A 501 -61.09 20.18 5.45
C PRO A 501 -62.09 21.23 4.91
N SER A 502 -61.76 22.54 4.91
CA SER A 502 -62.74 23.57 4.49
C SER A 502 -62.30 24.65 3.50
N SER A 503 -61.09 24.66 2.93
CA SER A 503 -60.65 25.78 2.05
C SER A 503 -60.58 25.47 0.55
N GLN A 504 -61.57 24.76 0.00
CA GLN A 504 -61.65 24.46 -1.44
C GLN A 504 -62.33 25.56 -2.28
N ARG A 505 -62.58 26.76 -1.73
CA ARG A 505 -63.27 27.87 -2.42
C ARG A 505 -62.48 29.18 -2.60
N ALA A 506 -61.16 29.20 -2.43
CA ALA A 506 -60.36 30.43 -2.58
C ALA A 506 -59.39 30.42 -3.76
N HIS A 507 -59.75 29.79 -4.88
CA HIS A 507 -58.89 29.69 -6.08
C HIS A 507 -59.13 30.76 -7.15
N THR A 508 -60.00 31.76 -6.92
CA THR A 508 -60.35 32.76 -7.95
C THR A 508 -59.94 34.21 -7.66
N ALA A 509 -59.29 34.53 -6.52
CA ALA A 509 -59.01 35.93 -6.15
C ALA A 509 -57.53 36.36 -6.16
N SER A 510 -56.57 35.49 -6.53
CA SER A 510 -55.13 35.82 -6.48
C SER A 510 -54.46 35.95 -7.85
N ALA A 511 -55.25 36.14 -8.92
CA ALA A 511 -54.72 36.43 -10.27
C ALA A 511 -54.47 37.93 -10.52
N ALA A 512 -54.93 38.83 -9.65
CA ALA A 512 -54.84 40.28 -9.88
C ALA A 512 -53.62 40.98 -9.25
N ALA A 513 -52.88 40.36 -8.33
CA ALA A 513 -51.81 41.05 -7.61
C ALA A 513 -50.39 40.87 -8.20
N SER A 514 -50.23 40.04 -9.24
CA SER A 514 -48.91 39.79 -9.85
C SER A 514 -48.55 40.76 -10.99
N ALA A 515 -49.44 41.71 -11.31
CA ALA A 515 -49.27 42.63 -12.43
C ALA A 515 -48.70 44.01 -12.05
N LEU A 516 -48.33 44.25 -10.78
CA LEU A 516 -47.95 45.60 -10.29
C LEU A 516 -46.55 45.70 -9.65
N LEU A 517 -45.68 44.70 -9.83
CA LEU A 517 -44.32 44.71 -9.26
C LEU A 517 -43.20 44.49 -10.30
N ILE A 518 -43.49 44.83 -11.56
CA ILE A 518 -42.50 44.96 -12.64
C ILE A 518 -42.65 46.36 -13.24
N ALA A 519 -42.34 47.40 -12.46
CA ALA A 519 -42.22 48.77 -12.96
C ALA A 519 -41.53 49.67 -11.93
N SER A 520 -40.21 49.48 -11.73
CA SER A 520 -39.28 50.52 -11.22
C SER A 520 -37.86 49.95 -11.08
N LEU A 521 -37.25 49.62 -12.21
CA LEU A 521 -35.80 49.65 -12.38
C LEU A 521 -35.49 50.90 -13.19
N ALA A 522 -35.04 51.97 -12.53
CA ALA A 522 -34.39 53.12 -13.17
C ALA A 522 -33.31 53.66 -12.21
N MET A 523 -32.12 53.88 -12.76
CA MET A 523 -30.88 54.42 -12.19
C MET A 523 -31.04 55.88 -11.66
N PRO A 524 -29.97 56.64 -11.37
CA PRO A 524 -28.92 56.56 -10.33
C PRO A 524 -28.83 57.89 -9.51
N GLY A 525 -28.02 58.00 -8.45
CA GLY A 525 -27.70 59.33 -7.87
C GLY A 525 -27.04 59.41 -6.49
N LEU A 526 -25.77 59.84 -6.50
CA LEU A 526 -25.13 60.93 -5.73
C LEU A 526 -25.31 61.14 -4.21
N ALA A 527 -24.15 61.38 -3.58
CA ALA A 527 -23.80 62.45 -2.61
C ALA A 527 -23.53 62.06 -1.13
N ARG A 528 -22.32 62.47 -0.68
CA ARG A 528 -21.94 63.27 0.54
C ARG A 528 -22.76 63.03 1.84
N ALA A 529 -22.23 63.11 3.06
CA ALA A 529 -21.02 63.71 3.61
C ALA A 529 -20.96 63.40 5.12
N GLU A 530 -19.74 63.52 5.65
CA GLU A 530 -19.39 64.08 6.97
C GLU A 530 -19.58 63.32 8.30
N THR A 531 -18.45 63.40 9.02
CA THR A 531 -18.10 63.27 10.46
C THR A 531 -18.92 64.24 11.35
N PRO A 532 -18.76 64.36 12.71
CA PRO A 532 -17.64 63.90 13.54
C PRO A 532 -17.96 63.46 15.00
N ALA A 533 -16.86 63.10 15.69
CA ALA A 533 -16.53 63.41 17.09
C ALA A 533 -17.40 62.87 18.24
N SER A 534 -16.76 62.15 19.17
CA SER A 534 -16.18 62.77 20.38
C SER A 534 -15.57 61.73 21.32
N GLN A 535 -14.37 62.07 21.81
CA GLN A 535 -13.67 61.50 22.98
C GLN A 535 -14.42 61.93 24.29
N PRO A 536 -13.93 61.75 25.54
CA PRO A 536 -12.62 61.25 25.99
C PRO A 536 -12.55 60.40 27.28
N SER A 537 -11.34 59.87 27.49
CA SER A 537 -10.56 59.78 28.75
C SER A 537 -11.16 59.21 30.04
N CYS A 538 -10.41 58.31 30.71
CA CYS A 538 -9.58 58.67 31.87
C CYS A 538 -8.98 57.44 32.56
N HIS A 539 -7.68 57.57 32.88
CA HIS A 539 -6.95 57.18 34.10
C HIS A 539 -7.23 55.87 34.88
N GLY A 540 -6.11 55.31 35.37
CA GLY A 540 -6.05 54.50 36.60
C GLY A 540 -5.36 53.15 36.36
N ALA A 541 -4.03 53.06 36.41
CA ALA A 541 -3.21 52.94 37.61
C ALA A 541 -3.56 51.71 38.47
N GLY A 542 -2.58 50.83 38.65
CA GLY A 542 -2.70 49.64 39.49
C GLY A 542 -1.42 48.81 39.46
N ALA A 543 -0.36 49.36 40.04
CA ALA A 543 0.91 48.69 40.33
C ALA A 543 0.73 47.53 41.32
N TYR A 544 1.57 46.49 41.22
CA TYR A 544 2.25 45.92 42.39
C TYR A 544 3.55 45.21 41.96
N ALA A 545 4.63 45.91 42.29
CA ALA A 545 6.00 45.59 42.70
C ALA A 545 6.64 44.17 42.59
N PRO A 546 7.99 44.14 42.58
CA PRO A 546 8.83 43.02 42.13
C PRO A 546 9.56 42.30 43.28
N GLY A 547 10.20 41.16 42.97
CA GLY A 547 11.07 40.43 43.90
C GLY A 547 12.36 39.96 43.20
N LEU A 548 13.47 40.59 43.55
CA LEU A 548 14.85 40.37 43.11
C LEU A 548 15.52 39.17 43.79
N GLY A 549 16.50 38.58 43.08
CA GLY A 549 17.83 38.31 43.66
C GLY A 549 18.27 36.85 43.83
N GLY A 550 19.47 36.52 43.30
CA GLY A 550 20.41 35.64 44.02
C GLY A 550 21.00 34.41 43.31
N ALA A 551 22.03 34.63 42.50
CA ALA A 551 23.30 33.88 42.36
C ALA A 551 23.43 32.34 42.61
N ALA A 552 24.09 31.63 41.68
CA ALA A 552 25.48 31.09 41.82
C ALA A 552 25.76 29.70 41.16
N LYS A 553 26.91 29.67 40.44
CA LYS A 553 27.92 28.58 40.27
C LYS A 553 27.72 27.38 39.31
N ALA A 554 28.38 27.52 38.14
CA ALA A 554 29.55 26.77 37.62
C ALA A 554 29.74 25.24 37.87
N HIS A 555 29.97 24.52 36.77
CA HIS A 555 30.96 23.44 36.50
C HIS A 555 30.76 23.05 35.02
N GLY A 556 31.71 22.82 34.12
CA GLY A 556 33.16 22.64 34.15
C GLY A 556 33.47 21.80 32.89
N GLN A 557 33.91 22.43 31.80
CA GLN A 557 34.29 21.74 30.56
C GLN A 557 35.77 21.38 30.62
N HIS A 558 36.08 20.08 30.63
CA HIS A 558 37.43 19.60 30.33
C HIS A 558 37.57 19.37 28.83
N ALA A 559 38.52 20.09 28.24
CA ALA A 559 39.15 19.79 26.98
C ALA A 559 40.09 18.59 27.12
N MET A 560 40.31 17.82 26.04
CA MET A 560 41.64 17.33 25.60
C MET A 560 41.52 16.46 24.33
N HIS A 561 42.35 16.84 23.35
CA HIS A 561 43.05 16.04 22.33
C HIS A 561 42.25 15.10 21.40
N GLY A 562 42.59 14.93 20.12
CA GLY A 562 43.74 15.34 19.32
C GLY A 562 43.63 14.55 18.01
N GLN A 563 43.84 15.23 16.88
CA GLN A 563 43.93 14.63 15.55
C GLN A 563 45.33 14.05 15.30
N HIS A 564 45.41 13.22 14.26
CA HIS A 564 46.58 12.54 13.65
C HIS A 564 47.02 11.24 14.32
N ALA A 565 47.48 10.19 13.64
CA ALA A 565 47.36 9.64 12.28
C ALA A 565 48.15 8.29 12.32
N MET A 566 48.10 7.54 11.21
CA MET A 566 49.05 6.48 10.80
C MET A 566 48.82 5.02 11.23
N HIS A 567 48.80 4.22 10.17
CA HIS A 567 49.44 2.90 9.99
C HIS A 567 48.94 1.67 10.75
N GLY A 568 48.64 0.66 9.94
CA GLY A 568 48.26 -0.67 10.37
C GLY A 568 49.42 -1.45 11.00
N LYS A 569 49.03 -2.54 11.66
CA LYS A 569 49.81 -3.76 11.80
C LYS A 569 48.84 -4.92 12.08
N HIS A 570 49.12 -6.02 11.41
CA HIS A 570 48.53 -7.34 11.64
C HIS A 570 48.70 -7.77 13.09
N ALA A 571 47.68 -8.43 13.66
CA ALA A 571 47.73 -9.82 14.11
C ALA A 571 46.58 -10.12 15.09
N MET A 572 45.79 -11.14 14.78
CA MET A 572 45.44 -12.22 15.72
C MET A 572 44.86 -13.38 14.88
N HIS A 573 45.61 -14.47 14.85
CA HIS A 573 45.25 -15.73 14.22
C HIS A 573 44.14 -16.43 15.00
N GLY A 574 43.03 -16.69 14.32
CA GLY A 574 42.16 -17.84 14.57
C GLY A 574 41.87 -18.49 13.21
N LYS A 575 42.07 -19.80 13.08
CA LYS A 575 41.82 -20.58 11.84
C LYS A 575 40.31 -20.67 11.55
N HIS A 576 39.68 -19.55 11.25
CA HIS A 576 38.26 -19.46 10.92
C HIS A 576 38.08 -18.88 9.52
N ALA A 577 37.26 -19.55 8.72
CA ALA A 577 36.61 -19.16 7.47
C ALA A 577 37.09 -17.85 6.80
N ARG A 578 37.59 -17.91 5.55
CA ARG A 578 37.77 -16.71 4.70
C ARG A 578 36.39 -16.16 4.26
N MET A 579 35.61 -15.63 5.21
CA MET A 579 34.37 -14.91 4.91
C MET A 579 34.74 -13.58 4.25
N LYS A 580 34.29 -13.40 3.00
CA LYS A 580 34.51 -12.14 2.27
C LYS A 580 33.43 -11.14 2.67
N HIS A 581 33.84 -9.91 2.91
CA HIS A 581 32.97 -8.80 3.30
C HIS A 581 32.95 -7.77 2.19
N TYR A 582 31.77 -7.41 1.69
CA TYR A 582 31.59 -6.40 0.65
C TYR A 582 30.75 -5.25 1.16
N LYS A 583 31.16 -4.00 0.92
CA LYS A 583 30.33 -2.82 1.21
C LYS A 583 29.40 -2.53 0.04
N THR A 584 28.11 -2.43 0.33
CA THR A 584 27.08 -1.99 -0.61
C THR A 584 27.16 -0.47 -0.86
N PRO A 585 26.55 0.05 -1.95
CA PRO A 585 26.48 1.49 -2.20
C PRO A 585 25.80 2.30 -1.09
N ALA A 586 24.97 1.66 -0.26
CA ALA A 586 24.30 2.26 0.89
C ALA A 586 25.13 2.15 2.20
N GLY A 587 26.38 1.69 2.13
CA GLY A 587 27.30 1.57 3.27
C GLY A 587 27.15 0.29 4.11
N ALA A 588 26.17 -0.57 3.83
CA ALA A 588 25.99 -1.84 4.55
C ALA A 588 27.02 -2.89 4.12
N VAL A 589 27.48 -3.73 5.04
CA VAL A 589 28.35 -4.88 4.74
C VAL A 589 27.48 -6.08 4.33
N VAL A 590 27.93 -6.86 3.36
CA VAL A 590 27.36 -8.16 2.99
C VAL A 590 28.45 -9.19 3.15
N MET A 591 28.15 -10.22 3.94
CA MET A 591 29.02 -11.37 4.12
C MET A 591 28.71 -12.42 3.04
N VAL A 592 29.76 -12.98 2.46
CA VAL A 592 29.66 -14.08 1.49
C VAL A 592 30.32 -15.31 2.08
N MET A 593 29.57 -16.41 2.12
CA MET A 593 30.05 -17.70 2.57
C MET A 593 30.39 -18.60 1.38
N GLY A 594 31.48 -19.35 1.51
CA GLY A 594 31.93 -20.28 0.48
C GLY A 594 31.02 -21.51 0.37
N GLY A 595 30.67 -21.88 -0.86
CA GLY A 595 30.08 -23.20 -1.12
C GLY A 595 31.11 -24.33 -0.99
N PHE A 596 30.66 -25.58 -1.08
CA PHE A 596 31.59 -26.72 -0.97
C PHE A 596 32.52 -26.82 -2.19
N PRO A 597 33.75 -27.33 -2.06
CA PRO A 597 34.71 -27.47 -3.17
C PRO A 597 34.20 -28.29 -4.37
N LEU A 598 34.79 -28.05 -5.55
CA LEU A 598 34.42 -28.74 -6.81
C LEU A 598 34.47 -30.28 -6.69
N TRP A 599 35.42 -30.86 -5.97
CA TRP A 599 35.50 -32.31 -5.83
C TRP A 599 34.32 -32.89 -5.03
N TRP A 600 33.79 -32.18 -4.03
CA TRP A 600 32.56 -32.57 -3.34
C TRP A 600 31.34 -32.49 -4.26
N LEU A 601 31.31 -31.51 -5.17
CA LEU A 601 30.29 -31.44 -6.22
C LEU A 601 30.35 -32.69 -7.10
N LEU A 602 31.53 -33.04 -7.61
CA LEU A 602 31.71 -34.21 -8.48
C LEU A 602 31.32 -35.52 -7.78
N VAL A 603 31.67 -35.68 -6.50
CA VAL A 603 31.23 -36.82 -5.68
C VAL A 603 29.70 -36.85 -5.55
N GLY A 604 29.07 -35.71 -5.24
CA GLY A 604 27.61 -35.60 -5.18
C GLY A 604 26.94 -35.95 -6.51
N VAL A 605 27.47 -35.48 -7.64
CA VAL A 605 26.99 -35.78 -9.00
C VAL A 605 27.08 -37.28 -9.30
N ALA A 606 28.24 -37.89 -9.03
CA ALA A 606 28.43 -39.33 -9.22
C ALA A 606 27.45 -40.15 -8.37
N LEU A 607 27.25 -39.77 -7.11
CA LEU A 607 26.29 -40.42 -6.21
C LEU A 607 24.84 -40.26 -6.68
N VAL A 608 24.43 -39.09 -7.16
CA VAL A 608 23.09 -38.89 -7.75
C VAL A 608 22.84 -39.85 -8.92
N ILE A 609 23.83 -40.00 -9.81
CA ILE A 609 23.73 -40.89 -10.97
C ILE A 609 23.63 -42.34 -10.52
N VAL A 610 24.59 -42.82 -9.70
CA VAL A 610 24.62 -44.20 -9.21
C VAL A 610 23.35 -44.54 -8.43
N LEU A 611 22.93 -43.68 -7.51
CA LEU A 611 21.74 -43.88 -6.71
C LEU A 611 20.45 -43.83 -7.52
N SER A 612 20.39 -43.10 -8.65
CA SER A 612 19.25 -43.15 -9.58
C SER A 612 19.03 -44.57 -10.08
N PHE A 613 20.10 -45.24 -10.56
CA PHE A 613 20.03 -46.61 -11.08
C PHE A 613 19.69 -47.61 -9.97
N VAL A 614 20.42 -47.55 -8.85
CA VAL A 614 20.19 -48.45 -7.70
C VAL A 614 18.77 -48.28 -7.13
N ALA A 615 18.27 -47.05 -7.06
CA ALA A 615 16.91 -46.78 -6.55
C ALA A 615 15.83 -47.43 -7.43
N THR A 616 16.02 -47.42 -8.75
CA THR A 616 15.07 -48.01 -9.70
C THR A 616 15.11 -49.54 -9.76
N GLU A 617 16.27 -50.16 -9.56
CA GLU A 617 16.44 -51.62 -9.74
C GLU A 617 16.42 -52.40 -8.41
N TRP A 618 16.98 -51.86 -7.32
CA TRP A 618 17.20 -52.60 -6.06
C TRP A 618 16.36 -52.10 -4.87
N LEU A 619 16.12 -50.78 -4.74
CA LEU A 619 15.38 -50.17 -3.61
C LEU A 619 13.86 -50.05 -3.85
N ALA A 620 13.34 -50.72 -4.87
CA ALA A 620 11.91 -50.96 -5.03
C ALA A 620 11.38 -52.28 -4.42
N PRO A 621 11.76 -52.75 -3.19
CA PRO A 621 11.16 -53.95 -2.61
C PRO A 621 9.66 -53.78 -2.33
N ARG A 622 8.99 -54.94 -2.31
CA ARG A 622 7.56 -55.16 -2.06
C ARG A 622 7.04 -54.38 -0.86
N ALA A 623 5.79 -53.93 -0.96
CA ALA A 623 5.07 -53.17 0.07
C ALA A 623 4.92 -53.96 1.39
N GLY A 624 5.99 -54.03 2.18
CA GLY A 624 5.90 -54.44 3.58
C GLY A 624 5.17 -53.37 4.39
N ARG A 625 4.18 -53.78 5.20
CA ARG A 625 3.49 -52.90 6.14
C ARG A 625 4.50 -52.42 7.19
N GLY A 626 5.02 -51.20 7.02
CA GLY A 626 5.87 -50.57 8.03
C GLY A 626 5.13 -50.46 9.37
N LEU A 627 5.86 -50.69 10.47
CA LEU A 627 5.33 -50.60 11.83
C LEU A 627 4.75 -49.19 12.07
N ARG A 628 3.47 -49.11 12.45
CA ARG A 628 2.81 -47.88 12.91
C ARG A 628 2.60 -47.95 14.42
N VAL A 629 3.19 -47.03 15.16
CA VAL A 629 3.07 -46.97 16.62
C VAL A 629 2.08 -45.88 16.99
N ASN A 630 0.94 -46.25 17.57
CA ASN A 630 -0.07 -45.30 18.04
C ASN A 630 0.28 -44.78 19.45
N LEU A 631 0.73 -43.53 19.54
CA LEU A 631 1.08 -42.90 20.83
C LEU A 631 -0.17 -42.62 21.68
N ALA A 632 -1.31 -42.37 21.02
CA ALA A 632 -2.61 -42.17 21.67
C ALA A 632 -3.21 -43.48 22.23
N LYS A 633 -2.52 -44.63 22.14
CA LYS A 633 -2.87 -45.85 22.88
C LYS A 633 -2.76 -45.64 24.39
N ASN A 634 -1.85 -44.77 24.85
CA ASN A 634 -1.75 -44.38 26.25
C ASN A 634 -2.91 -43.45 26.64
N LYS A 635 -3.71 -43.87 27.63
CA LYS A 635 -4.89 -43.12 28.11
C LYS A 635 -4.55 -41.72 28.61
N ARG A 636 -3.37 -41.51 29.22
CA ARG A 636 -2.93 -40.19 29.70
C ARG A 636 -2.69 -39.23 28.53
N ILE A 637 -1.97 -39.70 27.51
CA ILE A 637 -1.71 -38.94 26.27
C ILE A 637 -3.03 -38.60 25.57
N TYR A 638 -3.92 -39.58 25.41
CA TYR A 638 -5.23 -39.36 24.78
C TYR A 638 -6.06 -38.30 25.54
N ARG A 639 -6.09 -38.38 26.88
CA ARG A 639 -6.79 -37.40 27.73
C ARG A 639 -6.20 -35.98 27.56
N TRP A 640 -4.88 -35.88 27.46
CA TRP A 640 -4.20 -34.60 27.23
C TRP A 640 -4.53 -34.02 25.85
N LEU A 641 -4.48 -34.84 24.79
CA LEU A 641 -4.85 -34.44 23.42
C LEU A 641 -6.33 -34.01 23.31
N ARG A 642 -7.22 -34.56 24.15
CA ARG A 642 -8.63 -34.14 24.22
C ARG A 642 -8.82 -32.82 24.97
N SER A 643 -7.86 -32.39 25.79
CA SER A 643 -7.95 -31.14 26.55
C SER A 643 -7.91 -29.92 25.63
N ARG A 644 -8.74 -28.91 25.93
CA ARG A 644 -8.70 -27.61 25.24
C ARG A 644 -7.42 -26.82 25.53
N TRP A 645 -6.89 -26.98 26.74
CA TRP A 645 -5.65 -26.32 27.18
C TRP A 645 -4.42 -26.79 26.42
N PHE A 646 -4.42 -28.04 25.93
CA PHE A 646 -3.32 -28.56 25.13
C PHE A 646 -3.07 -27.71 23.88
N GLN A 647 -4.13 -27.22 23.23
CA GLN A 647 -4.02 -26.32 22.09
C GLN A 647 -3.90 -24.84 22.50
N ALA A 648 -4.63 -24.42 23.53
CA ALA A 648 -4.70 -23.00 23.90
C ALA A 648 -3.38 -22.45 24.44
N ILE A 649 -2.67 -23.20 25.30
CA ILE A 649 -1.44 -22.71 25.96
C ILE A 649 -0.33 -22.41 24.94
N PRO A 650 0.04 -23.34 24.02
CA PRO A 650 1.05 -23.05 23.01
C PRO A 650 0.67 -21.90 22.08
N GLN A 651 -0.62 -21.81 21.69
CA GLN A 651 -1.09 -20.71 20.85
C GLN A 651 -0.98 -19.35 21.56
N LEU A 652 -1.33 -19.27 22.84
CA LEU A 652 -1.21 -18.03 23.63
C LEU A 652 0.25 -17.61 23.80
N LEU A 653 1.14 -18.56 24.09
CA LEU A 653 2.58 -18.29 24.16
C LEU A 653 3.10 -17.73 22.83
N MET A 654 2.74 -18.35 21.71
CA MET A 654 3.16 -17.88 20.40
C MET A 654 2.55 -16.53 20.01
N ILE A 655 1.33 -16.21 20.46
CA ILE A 655 0.74 -14.88 20.29
C ILE A 655 1.56 -13.84 21.06
N ALA A 656 1.98 -14.15 22.30
CA ALA A 656 2.83 -13.26 23.08
C ALA A 656 4.19 -13.04 22.39
N VAL A 657 4.81 -14.10 21.87
CA VAL A 657 6.05 -14.01 21.07
C VAL A 657 5.84 -13.15 19.83
N LEU A 658 4.75 -13.36 19.07
CA LEU A 658 4.43 -12.55 17.90
C LEU A 658 4.25 -11.06 18.27
N ALA A 659 3.53 -10.77 19.36
CA ALA A 659 3.31 -9.41 19.83
C ALA A 659 4.63 -8.74 20.23
N LEU A 660 5.51 -9.47 20.92
CA LEU A 660 6.86 -9.01 21.28
C LEU A 660 7.69 -8.70 20.01
N LEU A 661 7.73 -9.59 19.03
CA LEU A 661 8.48 -9.38 17.79
C LEU A 661 7.93 -8.22 16.96
N ILE A 662 6.62 -8.01 16.94
CA ILE A 662 6.01 -6.83 16.31
C ILE A 662 6.45 -5.55 17.03
N TYR A 663 6.39 -5.54 18.36
CA TYR A 663 6.83 -4.40 19.17
C TYR A 663 8.32 -4.08 18.93
N VAL A 664 9.19 -5.09 19.02
CA VAL A 664 10.64 -4.96 18.80
C VAL A 664 10.96 -4.52 17.37
N GLY A 665 10.21 -5.00 16.37
CA GLY A 665 10.42 -4.62 14.97
C GLY A 665 10.00 -3.17 14.69
N LEU A 666 8.97 -2.65 15.37
CA LEU A 666 8.51 -1.27 15.20
C LEU A 666 9.29 -0.26 16.04
N ALA A 667 9.64 -0.63 17.28
CA ALA A 667 10.29 0.25 18.24
C ALA A 667 11.83 0.17 18.17
N GLY A 668 12.40 -0.97 17.80
CA GLY A 668 13.86 -1.19 17.81
C GLY A 668 14.62 -0.45 16.71
N SER A 669 15.95 -0.52 16.80
CA SER A 669 16.89 -0.03 15.79
C SER A 669 16.67 -0.73 14.45
N ARG A 670 17.04 -0.06 13.34
CA ARG A 670 16.96 -0.65 11.99
C ARG A 670 18.18 -1.49 11.61
N VAL A 671 19.29 -1.34 12.34
CA VAL A 671 20.57 -1.99 12.03
C VAL A 671 20.70 -3.28 12.84
N LYS A 672 20.63 -3.18 14.18
CA LYS A 672 20.65 -4.32 15.10
C LYS A 672 19.25 -4.54 15.64
N ASN A 673 18.60 -5.64 15.25
CA ASN A 673 17.23 -5.92 15.66
C ASN A 673 16.96 -7.42 15.71
N LEU A 674 16.32 -7.88 16.79
CA LEU A 674 15.99 -9.28 16.99
C LEU A 674 14.94 -9.80 15.99
N THR A 675 14.00 -8.94 15.54
CA THR A 675 12.82 -9.37 14.78
C THR A 675 13.14 -10.05 13.45
N PRO A 676 13.96 -9.47 12.55
CA PRO A 676 14.30 -10.13 11.29
C PRO A 676 15.01 -11.46 11.48
N VAL A 677 15.92 -11.57 12.44
CA VAL A 677 16.69 -12.79 12.70
C VAL A 677 15.78 -13.90 13.25
N MET A 678 14.94 -13.57 14.23
CA MET A 678 14.00 -14.55 14.79
C MET A 678 12.99 -15.03 13.76
N VAL A 679 12.50 -14.16 12.87
CA VAL A 679 11.50 -14.53 11.86
C VAL A 679 12.13 -15.26 10.68
N TRP A 680 13.18 -14.71 10.08
CA TRP A 680 13.68 -15.16 8.78
C TRP A 680 14.87 -16.11 8.85
N THR A 681 15.61 -16.12 9.96
CA THR A 681 16.74 -17.05 10.17
C THR A 681 16.30 -18.23 11.01
N ILE A 682 15.73 -17.99 12.21
CA ILE A 682 15.34 -19.06 13.12
C ILE A 682 14.00 -19.69 12.73
N TRP A 683 12.93 -18.90 12.70
CA TRP A 683 11.60 -19.43 12.50
C TRP A 683 11.43 -20.00 11.10
N TRP A 684 11.77 -19.23 10.06
CA TRP A 684 11.63 -19.68 8.67
C TRP A 684 12.47 -20.92 8.36
N GLY A 685 13.75 -20.91 8.74
CA GLY A 685 14.64 -22.06 8.57
C GLY A 685 14.18 -23.27 9.40
N GLY A 686 13.95 -23.06 10.70
CA GLY A 686 13.52 -24.08 11.66
C GLY A 686 12.14 -24.68 11.38
N LEU A 687 11.25 -23.94 10.71
CA LEU A 687 9.92 -24.40 10.33
C LEU A 687 10.01 -25.66 9.45
N ILE A 688 10.93 -25.71 8.49
CA ILE A 688 11.02 -26.84 7.55
C ILE A 688 11.54 -28.09 8.26
N PHE A 689 12.51 -27.95 9.18
CA PHE A 689 12.94 -29.04 10.06
C PHE A 689 11.81 -29.54 10.96
N THR A 690 11.01 -28.62 11.50
CA THR A 690 9.82 -28.97 12.30
C THR A 690 8.81 -29.75 11.46
N VAL A 691 8.59 -29.36 10.20
CA VAL A 691 7.67 -30.06 9.29
C VAL A 691 8.19 -31.44 8.90
N LEU A 692 9.50 -31.60 8.69
CA LEU A 692 10.11 -32.91 8.43
C LEU A 692 9.81 -33.91 9.53
N LEU A 693 9.88 -33.48 10.80
CA LEU A 693 9.75 -34.37 11.97
C LEU A 693 8.30 -34.49 12.47
N PHE A 694 7.54 -33.40 12.47
CA PHE A 694 6.23 -33.32 13.12
C PHE A 694 5.07 -32.99 12.16
N GLY A 695 5.34 -32.90 10.86
CA GLY A 695 4.33 -32.57 9.85
C GLY A 695 3.77 -31.16 10.03
N ALA A 696 2.46 -30.98 9.88
CA ALA A 696 1.83 -29.68 9.99
C ALA A 696 1.63 -29.19 11.45
N ALA A 697 2.40 -29.70 12.42
CA ALA A 697 2.31 -29.33 13.83
C ALA A 697 2.53 -27.83 14.10
N TRP A 698 3.28 -27.13 13.23
CA TRP A 698 3.37 -25.67 13.32
C TRP A 698 2.00 -24.99 13.22
N CYS A 699 1.11 -25.50 12.36
CA CYS A 699 -0.25 -24.96 12.20
C CYS A 699 -1.08 -25.11 13.48
N PHE A 700 -0.70 -26.00 14.40
CA PHE A 700 -1.33 -26.16 15.71
C PHE A 700 -0.89 -25.07 16.70
N VAL A 701 0.39 -24.69 16.74
CA VAL A 701 0.90 -23.61 17.62
C VAL A 701 0.84 -22.21 16.98
N CYS A 702 0.42 -22.12 15.72
CA CYS A 702 0.43 -20.90 14.92
C CYS A 702 -0.25 -19.70 15.62
N PRO A 703 0.44 -18.55 15.77
CA PRO A 703 -0.11 -17.39 16.46
C PRO A 703 -1.25 -16.72 15.69
N TRP A 704 -1.23 -16.77 14.35
CA TRP A 704 -2.32 -16.21 13.53
C TRP A 704 -3.62 -16.97 13.71
N ASP A 705 -3.54 -18.31 13.77
CA ASP A 705 -4.70 -19.15 14.04
C ASP A 705 -5.20 -18.96 15.48
N GLY A 706 -4.28 -18.90 16.45
CA GLY A 706 -4.60 -18.61 17.84
C GLY A 706 -5.34 -17.29 18.00
N LEU A 707 -4.84 -16.22 17.39
CA LEU A 707 -5.45 -14.88 17.44
C LEU A 707 -6.83 -14.87 16.76
N ALA A 708 -6.95 -15.51 15.60
CA ALA A 708 -8.22 -15.63 14.90
C ALA A 708 -9.26 -16.38 15.75
N ASN A 709 -8.88 -17.48 16.40
CA ASN A 709 -9.77 -18.24 17.29
C ASN A 709 -10.12 -17.46 18.57
N LEU A 710 -9.15 -16.75 19.18
CA LEU A 710 -9.37 -15.96 20.38
C LEU A 710 -10.40 -14.85 20.13
N LEU A 711 -10.22 -14.10 19.05
CA LEU A 711 -11.11 -12.99 18.69
C LEU A 711 -12.46 -13.45 18.15
N SER A 712 -12.52 -14.57 17.40
CA SER A 712 -13.79 -15.07 16.89
C SER A 712 -14.64 -15.71 18.00
N ARG A 713 -14.05 -16.36 19.00
CA ARG A 713 -14.76 -17.16 20.02
C ARG A 713 -14.98 -16.45 21.35
N LEU A 714 -14.26 -15.35 21.63
CA LEU A 714 -14.33 -14.52 22.87
C LEU A 714 -14.04 -15.24 24.20
N ARG A 715 -14.04 -16.57 24.26
CA ARG A 715 -13.71 -17.38 25.44
C ARG A 715 -12.91 -18.62 25.06
N LEU A 716 -11.84 -18.91 25.82
CA LEU A 716 -10.92 -20.04 25.59
C LEU A 716 -11.43 -21.39 26.15
N ALA A 717 -12.29 -21.37 27.17
CA ALA A 717 -12.64 -22.56 27.97
C ALA A 717 -13.97 -23.24 27.61
N ARG A 718 -14.92 -22.55 26.96
CA ARG A 718 -16.24 -23.11 26.59
C ARG A 718 -16.57 -22.81 25.13
N ARG A 719 -17.33 -23.70 24.48
CA ARG A 719 -17.87 -23.46 23.15
C ARG A 719 -18.91 -22.34 23.22
N VAL A 720 -18.68 -21.24 22.51
CA VAL A 720 -19.61 -20.10 22.37
C VAL A 720 -19.88 -19.88 20.88
N GLU A 721 -21.08 -19.42 20.52
CA GLU A 721 -21.34 -18.92 19.17
C GLU A 721 -20.50 -17.66 18.93
N GLY A 722 -19.52 -17.75 18.03
CA GLY A 722 -18.57 -16.67 17.78
C GLY A 722 -19.15 -15.44 17.06
N LEU A 723 -18.36 -14.36 17.04
CA LEU A 723 -18.64 -13.07 16.36
C LEU A 723 -18.69 -13.15 14.82
N SER A 724 -18.57 -14.33 14.23
CA SER A 724 -18.47 -14.49 12.78
C SER A 724 -19.80 -14.20 12.07
N LEU A 725 -19.75 -13.48 10.94
CA LEU A 725 -20.89 -13.20 10.06
C LEU A 725 -21.37 -14.44 9.28
N ARG A 726 -20.58 -15.53 9.27
CA ARG A 726 -20.85 -16.82 8.62
C ARG A 726 -21.25 -16.69 7.14
N TRP A 727 -20.61 -15.77 6.41
CA TRP A 727 -20.78 -15.73 4.96
C TRP A 727 -20.23 -16.98 4.31
N SER A 728 -20.83 -17.43 3.20
CA SER A 728 -20.33 -18.59 2.47
C SER A 728 -19.04 -18.23 1.72
N PHE A 729 -17.97 -18.97 2.00
CA PHE A 729 -16.70 -18.78 1.30
C PHE A 729 -16.85 -19.15 -0.19
N PRO A 730 -16.39 -18.33 -1.14
CA PRO A 730 -16.60 -18.55 -2.57
C PRO A 730 -16.07 -19.91 -3.04
N SER A 731 -16.90 -20.69 -3.72
CA SER A 731 -16.54 -22.07 -4.11
C SER A 731 -15.33 -22.18 -5.04
N TRP A 732 -15.06 -21.15 -5.86
CA TRP A 732 -13.91 -21.14 -6.77
C TRP A 732 -12.57 -20.85 -6.06
N LEU A 733 -12.60 -20.40 -4.80
CA LEU A 733 -11.42 -20.23 -3.95
C LEU A 733 -11.16 -21.44 -3.03
N LYS A 734 -12.04 -22.45 -3.04
CA LYS A 734 -11.90 -23.68 -2.24
C LYS A 734 -10.89 -24.66 -2.85
N ASN A 735 -9.68 -24.19 -3.11
CA ASN A 735 -8.55 -24.96 -3.64
C ASN A 735 -7.23 -24.35 -3.14
N VAL A 736 -6.10 -24.91 -3.57
CA VAL A 736 -4.78 -24.48 -3.09
C VAL A 736 -4.19 -23.31 -3.92
N TYR A 737 -4.74 -22.98 -5.09
CA TYR A 737 -4.18 -21.94 -5.96
C TYR A 737 -4.04 -20.55 -5.32
N PRO A 738 -4.98 -20.05 -4.48
CA PRO A 738 -4.79 -18.77 -3.81
C PRO A 738 -3.58 -18.78 -2.87
N ALA A 739 -3.33 -19.89 -2.17
CA ALA A 739 -2.16 -20.03 -1.32
C ALA A 739 -0.85 -20.07 -2.14
N ILE A 740 -0.85 -20.71 -3.33
CA ILE A 740 0.29 -20.68 -4.25
C ILE A 740 0.60 -19.23 -4.65
N ALA A 741 -0.41 -18.49 -5.11
CA ALA A 741 -0.24 -17.11 -5.53
C ALA A 741 0.29 -16.23 -4.38
N LEU A 742 -0.28 -16.38 -3.18
CA LEU A 742 0.17 -15.65 -1.99
C LEU A 742 1.59 -16.06 -1.55
N PHE A 743 2.00 -17.30 -1.78
CA PHE A 743 3.37 -17.74 -1.52
C PHE A 743 4.38 -17.15 -2.52
N CYS A 744 4.02 -17.06 -3.81
CA CYS A 744 4.82 -16.33 -4.79
C CYS A 744 4.98 -14.85 -4.41
N VAL A 745 3.89 -14.20 -3.98
CA VAL A 745 3.92 -12.81 -3.50
C VAL A 745 4.77 -12.69 -2.23
N LEU A 746 4.64 -13.61 -1.28
CA LEU A 746 5.46 -13.64 -0.07
C LEU A 746 6.95 -13.76 -0.41
N THR A 747 7.31 -14.65 -1.35
CA THR A 747 8.70 -14.84 -1.81
C THR A 747 9.22 -13.59 -2.51
N TRP A 748 8.39 -12.91 -3.30
CA TRP A 748 8.73 -11.64 -3.93
C TRP A 748 8.94 -10.51 -2.92
N LEU A 749 8.10 -10.44 -1.88
CA LEU A 749 8.26 -9.47 -0.79
C LEU A 749 9.54 -9.75 0.00
N GLU A 750 9.83 -11.02 0.26
CA GLU A 750 11.02 -11.46 0.97
C GLU A 750 12.29 -11.05 0.22
N LEU A 751 12.42 -11.46 -1.05
CA LEU A 751 13.68 -11.36 -1.80
C LEU A 751 13.77 -10.13 -2.70
N GLY A 752 12.67 -9.75 -3.36
CA GLY A 752 12.64 -8.64 -4.31
C GLY A 752 12.49 -7.29 -3.60
N PHE A 753 11.49 -7.17 -2.74
CA PHE A 753 11.26 -5.95 -1.95
C PHE A 753 12.23 -5.84 -0.77
N GLY A 754 12.71 -6.97 -0.23
CA GLY A 754 13.66 -6.98 0.89
C GLY A 754 13.00 -6.75 2.25
N VAL A 755 11.79 -7.29 2.47
CA VAL A 755 11.10 -7.23 3.78
C VAL A 755 11.95 -7.82 4.90
N THR A 756 12.79 -8.80 4.59
CA THR A 756 13.75 -9.44 5.52
C THR A 756 14.80 -8.48 6.07
N SER A 757 15.04 -7.39 5.36
CA SER A 757 16.18 -6.52 5.60
C SER A 757 15.85 -5.34 6.52
N ASP A 758 14.58 -4.96 6.62
CA ASP A 758 14.10 -3.90 7.51
C ASP A 758 13.15 -4.49 8.57
N PRO A 759 13.43 -4.31 9.87
CA PRO A 759 12.61 -4.85 10.95
C PRO A 759 11.17 -4.34 10.95
N ARG A 760 10.93 -3.10 10.48
CA ARG A 760 9.58 -2.51 10.45
C ARG A 760 8.74 -3.19 9.39
N TRP A 761 9.31 -3.45 8.21
CA TRP A 761 8.61 -4.17 7.15
C TRP A 761 8.28 -5.60 7.56
N THR A 762 9.18 -6.27 8.27
CA THR A 762 8.89 -7.60 8.86
C THR A 762 7.73 -7.53 9.86
N ALA A 763 7.69 -6.51 10.74
CA ALA A 763 6.60 -6.33 11.68
C ALA A 763 5.26 -6.02 10.99
N TYR A 764 5.26 -5.16 9.95
CA TYR A 764 4.06 -4.86 9.17
C TYR A 764 3.53 -6.09 8.43
N LEU A 765 4.41 -6.94 7.90
CA LEU A 765 4.00 -8.23 7.31
C LEU A 765 3.31 -9.12 8.35
N GLY A 766 3.89 -9.23 9.55
CA GLY A 766 3.29 -9.97 10.67
C GLY A 766 1.90 -9.46 11.06
N LEU A 767 1.73 -8.14 11.17
CA LEU A 767 0.45 -7.48 11.40
C LEU A 767 -0.55 -7.73 10.25
N GLY A 768 -0.11 -7.64 9.00
CA GLY A 768 -0.93 -7.90 7.82
C GLY A 768 -1.45 -9.33 7.79
N MET A 769 -0.60 -10.32 8.08
CA MET A 769 -0.99 -11.72 8.17
C MET A 769 -1.97 -11.98 9.33
N ALA A 770 -1.75 -11.37 10.49
CA ALA A 770 -2.65 -11.45 11.63
C ALA A 770 -4.03 -10.85 11.30
N ALA A 771 -4.06 -9.66 10.70
CA ALA A 771 -5.28 -9.00 10.26
C ALA A 771 -6.03 -9.84 9.22
N ALA A 772 -5.33 -10.40 8.22
CA ALA A 772 -5.95 -11.27 7.21
C ALA A 772 -6.59 -12.52 7.83
N ALA A 773 -5.91 -13.17 8.79
CA ALA A 773 -6.45 -14.33 9.49
C ALA A 773 -7.72 -13.99 10.30
N VAL A 774 -7.70 -12.88 11.05
CA VAL A 774 -8.83 -12.40 11.86
C VAL A 774 -10.01 -11.98 10.97
N ILE A 775 -9.77 -11.21 9.91
CA ILE A 775 -10.81 -10.80 8.97
C ILE A 775 -11.47 -12.04 8.34
N CYS A 776 -10.68 -13.03 7.92
CA CYS A 776 -11.24 -14.26 7.36
C CYS A 776 -12.13 -14.99 8.36
N ALA A 777 -11.69 -15.10 9.61
CA ALA A 777 -12.44 -15.73 10.69
C ALA A 777 -13.76 -15.01 10.99
N LEU A 778 -13.75 -13.66 11.00
CA LEU A 778 -14.93 -12.85 11.23
C LEU A 778 -15.92 -12.87 10.06
N LEU A 779 -15.45 -12.90 8.81
CA LEU A 779 -16.34 -12.85 7.63
C LEU A 779 -16.95 -14.23 7.30
N TRP A 780 -16.13 -15.26 7.17
CA TRP A 780 -16.53 -16.56 6.61
C TRP A 780 -16.60 -17.69 7.64
N GLY A 781 -16.26 -17.42 8.90
CA GLY A 781 -16.11 -18.43 9.92
C GLY A 781 -14.69 -18.99 10.01
N GLU A 782 -14.52 -19.95 10.90
CA GLU A 782 -13.20 -20.32 11.43
C GLU A 782 -12.26 -20.94 10.39
N LYS A 783 -10.97 -20.59 10.48
CA LYS A 783 -9.83 -21.18 9.76
C LYS A 783 -9.90 -21.24 8.22
N VAL A 784 -10.81 -20.48 7.59
CA VAL A 784 -10.84 -20.31 6.12
C VAL A 784 -9.49 -19.81 5.58
N PHE A 785 -8.84 -18.90 6.32
CA PHE A 785 -7.48 -18.45 6.00
C PHE A 785 -6.51 -19.63 5.95
N CYS A 786 -6.44 -20.43 7.01
CA CYS A 786 -5.55 -21.59 7.10
C CYS A 786 -5.86 -22.68 6.05
N ALA A 787 -7.13 -22.83 5.65
CA ALA A 787 -7.57 -23.82 4.68
C ALA A 787 -7.22 -23.45 3.23
N HIS A 788 -7.33 -22.17 2.86
CA HIS A 788 -7.31 -21.77 1.45
C HIS A 788 -6.36 -20.61 1.10
N LEU A 789 -5.96 -19.78 2.07
CA LEU A 789 -5.20 -18.54 1.81
C LEU A 789 -3.82 -18.52 2.44
N CYS A 790 -3.59 -19.24 3.55
CA CYS A 790 -2.32 -19.21 4.26
C CYS A 790 -1.20 -19.79 3.37
N PRO A 791 -0.22 -18.98 2.96
CA PRO A 791 0.83 -19.44 2.05
C PRO A 791 1.72 -20.50 2.70
N VAL A 792 1.99 -20.35 4.00
CA VAL A 792 2.85 -21.26 4.78
C VAL A 792 2.13 -22.58 5.14
N GLY A 793 0.85 -22.50 5.52
CA GLY A 793 0.13 -23.66 6.05
C GLY A 793 -0.10 -24.77 5.03
N ARG A 794 -0.29 -24.43 3.75
CA ARG A 794 -0.45 -25.44 2.67
C ARG A 794 0.87 -26.14 2.35
N ILE A 795 1.99 -25.42 2.41
CA ILE A 795 3.33 -26.01 2.26
C ILE A 795 3.62 -26.99 3.39
N CYS A 796 3.34 -26.58 4.65
CA CYS A 796 3.48 -27.46 5.81
C CYS A 796 2.66 -28.76 5.66
N GLY A 797 1.42 -28.65 5.18
CA GLY A 797 0.57 -29.82 4.93
C GLY A 797 1.13 -30.75 3.85
N VAL A 798 1.58 -30.19 2.72
CA VAL A 798 2.14 -30.96 1.60
C VAL A 798 3.45 -31.66 1.98
N TYR A 799 4.39 -30.96 2.62
CA TYR A 799 5.61 -31.56 3.16
C TYR A 799 5.33 -32.55 4.30
N GLY A 800 4.24 -32.36 5.04
CA GLY A 800 3.78 -33.31 6.06
C GLY A 800 3.49 -34.72 5.55
N ASN A 801 3.32 -34.92 4.24
CA ASN A 801 3.23 -36.27 3.65
C ASN A 801 4.54 -37.07 3.82
N PHE A 802 5.67 -36.39 4.01
CA PHE A 802 6.95 -37.03 4.31
C PHE A 802 7.14 -37.33 5.81
N ALA A 803 6.48 -36.57 6.68
CA ALA A 803 6.71 -36.60 8.12
C ALA A 803 6.32 -37.93 8.79
N PRO A 804 7.02 -38.33 9.87
CA PRO A 804 6.75 -39.56 10.62
C PRO A 804 5.59 -39.42 11.61
N VAL A 805 5.17 -38.20 11.98
CA VAL A 805 4.02 -37.97 12.88
C VAL A 805 2.76 -37.69 12.05
N GLU A 806 1.68 -38.44 12.29
CA GLU A 806 0.38 -38.24 11.62
C GLU A 806 -0.81 -38.34 12.59
N ILE A 807 -1.94 -37.73 12.21
CA ILE A 807 -3.25 -38.00 12.83
C ILE A 807 -4.12 -38.78 11.84
N ARG A 808 -4.66 -39.92 12.27
CA ARG A 808 -5.48 -40.83 11.46
C ARG A 808 -6.58 -41.51 12.29
N ALA A 809 -7.52 -42.15 11.60
CA ALA A 809 -8.44 -43.09 12.23
C ALA A 809 -7.68 -44.31 12.81
N LYS A 810 -8.01 -44.71 14.04
CA LYS A 810 -7.41 -45.91 14.68
C LYS A 810 -7.85 -47.19 13.97
N LYS A 811 -9.15 -47.31 13.65
CA LYS A 811 -9.73 -48.40 12.85
C LYS A 811 -10.56 -47.82 11.71
N ALA A 812 -10.18 -48.10 10.46
CA ALA A 812 -10.89 -47.58 9.28
C ALA A 812 -12.36 -48.03 9.24
N LYS A 813 -12.63 -49.32 9.50
CA LYS A 813 -13.99 -49.90 9.55
C LYS A 813 -14.92 -49.15 10.50
N THR A 814 -14.43 -48.72 11.67
CA THR A 814 -15.23 -47.95 12.63
C THR A 814 -15.64 -46.58 12.08
N CYS A 815 -14.78 -45.92 11.29
CA CYS A 815 -15.13 -44.68 10.60
C CYS A 815 -16.08 -44.92 9.42
N GLU A 816 -15.97 -46.05 8.72
CA GLU A 816 -16.89 -46.40 7.63
C GLU A 816 -18.33 -46.52 8.12
N MET A 817 -18.53 -47.14 9.29
CA MET A 817 -19.82 -47.30 9.97
C MET A 817 -20.29 -46.04 10.72
N CYS A 818 -19.49 -44.97 10.80
CA CYS A 818 -19.86 -43.74 11.49
C CYS A 818 -20.81 -42.91 10.59
N LEU A 819 -22.07 -42.78 11.02
CA LEU A 819 -23.10 -42.01 10.31
C LEU A 819 -23.07 -40.52 10.64
N THR A 820 -22.62 -40.14 11.83
CA THR A 820 -22.68 -38.75 12.30
C THR A 820 -21.52 -37.88 11.79
N GLU A 821 -20.37 -38.50 11.48
CA GLU A 821 -19.13 -37.83 11.10
C GLU A 821 -18.82 -36.61 11.99
N ASP A 822 -18.96 -36.73 13.31
CA ASP A 822 -18.74 -35.64 14.28
C ASP A 822 -17.35 -34.99 14.14
N CYS A 823 -16.35 -35.73 13.65
CA CYS A 823 -15.04 -35.18 13.35
C CYS A 823 -15.06 -34.11 12.25
N LEU A 824 -15.99 -34.19 11.30
CA LEU A 824 -16.22 -33.22 10.22
C LEU A 824 -17.18 -32.12 10.67
N HIS A 825 -18.29 -32.47 11.31
CA HIS A 825 -19.39 -31.54 11.63
C HIS A 825 -19.28 -30.88 13.00
N GLY A 826 -18.49 -31.44 13.92
CA GLY A 826 -18.42 -31.03 15.31
C GLY A 826 -19.62 -31.50 16.13
N ASN A 827 -19.49 -31.44 17.45
CA ASN A 827 -20.56 -31.81 18.38
C ASN A 827 -20.49 -30.95 19.66
N LYS A 828 -21.20 -31.32 20.72
CA LYS A 828 -21.19 -30.58 21.99
C LYS A 828 -19.79 -30.45 22.62
N ASP A 829 -18.91 -31.43 22.41
CA ASP A 829 -17.60 -31.50 23.06
C ASP A 829 -16.49 -30.82 22.25
N GLY A 830 -16.58 -30.84 20.91
CA GLY A 830 -15.54 -30.33 20.01
C GLY A 830 -16.09 -29.63 18.76
N TYR A 831 -15.25 -28.81 18.12
CA TYR A 831 -15.64 -28.09 16.90
C TYR A 831 -15.56 -28.98 15.65
N ALA A 832 -16.20 -28.53 14.57
CA ALA A 832 -16.04 -29.09 13.24
C ALA A 832 -14.56 -29.09 12.82
N CYS A 833 -14.16 -30.03 11.96
CA CYS A 833 -12.82 -29.99 11.39
C CYS A 833 -12.63 -28.65 10.66
N PRO A 834 -11.65 -27.82 11.06
CA PRO A 834 -11.55 -26.45 10.58
C PRO A 834 -11.19 -26.33 9.10
N VAL A 835 -10.59 -27.37 8.53
CA VAL A 835 -10.24 -27.45 7.10
C VAL A 835 -11.16 -28.40 6.31
N GLY A 836 -12.24 -28.86 6.94
CA GLY A 836 -13.29 -29.65 6.27
C GLY A 836 -12.87 -31.05 5.82
N ILE A 837 -11.92 -31.70 6.50
CA ILE A 837 -11.53 -33.08 6.21
C ILE A 837 -12.27 -34.06 7.13
N SER A 838 -12.68 -35.21 6.59
CA SER A 838 -13.26 -36.32 7.36
C SER A 838 -12.21 -37.42 7.53
N LEU A 839 -12.07 -37.95 8.75
CA LEU A 839 -11.20 -39.11 9.04
C LEU A 839 -11.65 -40.40 8.33
N LYS A 840 -12.88 -40.44 7.82
CA LYS A 840 -13.41 -41.56 7.01
C LYS A 840 -12.74 -41.64 5.64
N HIS A 841 -12.52 -40.49 5.00
CA HIS A 841 -12.07 -40.41 3.62
C HIS A 841 -10.60 -39.96 3.47
N GLU A 842 -10.12 -39.12 4.39
CA GLU A 842 -8.80 -38.52 4.27
C GLU A 842 -7.69 -39.54 4.57
N ARG A 843 -6.79 -39.73 3.60
CA ARG A 843 -5.68 -40.69 3.69
C ARG A 843 -4.31 -40.02 3.67
N MET A 844 -4.23 -38.71 3.39
CA MET A 844 -2.98 -37.96 3.26
C MET A 844 -2.86 -36.86 4.32
N ALA A 845 -1.63 -36.46 4.64
CA ALA A 845 -1.37 -35.37 5.59
C ALA A 845 -1.61 -33.99 4.97
N THR A 846 -1.67 -33.90 3.63
CA THR A 846 -1.77 -32.69 2.81
C THR A 846 -2.66 -31.59 3.39
N MET A 847 -3.86 -31.94 3.84
CA MET A 847 -4.84 -30.95 4.29
C MET A 847 -4.89 -30.76 5.81
N CYS A 848 -4.42 -31.74 6.59
CA CYS A 848 -4.52 -31.75 8.04
C CYS A 848 -3.63 -30.66 8.67
N THR A 849 -4.20 -29.86 9.57
CA THR A 849 -3.46 -28.84 10.35
C THR A 849 -3.03 -29.32 11.73
N MET A 850 -3.23 -30.61 12.03
CA MET A 850 -2.95 -31.24 13.32
C MET A 850 -3.57 -30.52 14.53
N CYS A 851 -4.69 -29.81 14.32
CA CYS A 851 -5.34 -29.00 15.35
C CYS A 851 -5.99 -29.78 16.51
N THR A 852 -5.99 -31.13 16.47
CA THR A 852 -6.58 -32.03 17.48
C THR A 852 -8.09 -31.92 17.74
N GLU A 853 -8.85 -31.07 17.03
CA GLU A 853 -10.31 -30.97 17.22
C GLU A 853 -11.01 -32.32 17.00
N CYS A 854 -10.51 -33.18 16.10
CA CYS A 854 -11.05 -34.51 15.90
C CYS A 854 -10.97 -35.41 17.16
N PHE A 855 -9.98 -35.23 18.06
CA PHE A 855 -9.94 -35.93 19.35
C PHE A 855 -11.03 -35.46 20.32
N LYS A 856 -11.46 -34.19 20.19
CA LYS A 856 -12.50 -33.57 21.02
C LYS A 856 -13.89 -33.93 20.51
N SER A 857 -14.06 -33.99 19.19
CA SER A 857 -15.36 -34.22 18.54
C SER A 857 -15.66 -35.70 18.28
N CYS A 858 -14.69 -36.62 18.24
CA CYS A 858 -14.98 -38.03 17.95
C CYS A 858 -15.66 -38.75 19.13
N ASP A 859 -16.95 -39.04 18.96
CA ASP A 859 -17.78 -39.81 19.89
C ASP A 859 -17.32 -41.27 20.05
N LYS A 860 -16.80 -41.90 18.98
CA LYS A 860 -16.30 -43.29 18.99
C LYS A 860 -14.88 -43.45 19.55
N HIS A 861 -14.21 -42.36 19.94
CA HIS A 861 -12.82 -42.35 20.39
C HIS A 861 -11.84 -43.08 19.44
N ASN A 862 -12.09 -42.96 18.13
CA ASN A 862 -11.39 -43.69 17.08
C ASN A 862 -10.30 -42.86 16.38
N VAL A 863 -9.68 -41.93 17.10
CA VAL A 863 -8.60 -41.08 16.57
C VAL A 863 -7.26 -41.51 17.16
N ALA A 864 -6.23 -41.56 16.32
CA ALA A 864 -4.87 -41.94 16.69
C ALA A 864 -3.87 -40.87 16.21
N ILE A 865 -2.83 -40.67 17.01
CA ILE A 865 -1.60 -39.99 16.58
C ILE A 865 -0.50 -41.05 16.47
N ASN A 866 0.00 -41.26 15.25
CA ASN A 866 0.92 -42.36 14.96
C ASN A 866 2.32 -41.86 14.65
N LEU A 867 3.33 -42.64 15.05
CA LEU A 867 4.64 -42.67 14.43
C LEU A 867 4.63 -43.67 13.27
N ARG A 868 5.04 -43.22 12.09
CA ARG A 868 5.11 -43.99 10.83
C ARG A 868 6.48 -43.80 10.16
N PRO A 869 6.90 -44.70 9.27
CA PRO A 869 8.10 -44.49 8.47
C PRO A 869 8.00 -43.21 7.61
N PHE A 870 9.14 -42.55 7.38
CA PHE A 870 9.21 -41.38 6.51
C PHE A 870 8.65 -41.68 5.10
N GLY A 871 7.97 -40.68 4.53
CA GLY A 871 7.39 -40.77 3.19
C GLY A 871 6.22 -41.75 3.06
N ALA A 872 5.62 -42.25 4.15
CA ALA A 872 4.56 -43.26 4.09
C ALA A 872 3.36 -42.87 3.21
N ASP A 873 2.90 -41.59 3.25
CA ASP A 873 1.80 -41.11 2.39
C ASP A 873 2.21 -40.99 0.92
N LEU A 874 3.51 -40.86 0.63
CA LEU A 874 4.03 -40.76 -0.74
C LEU A 874 4.27 -42.14 -1.37
N ARG A 875 4.27 -43.22 -0.57
CA ARG A 875 4.42 -44.60 -1.09
C ARG A 875 3.23 -45.04 -1.93
N GLU A 876 2.03 -44.63 -1.53
CA GLU A 876 0.77 -44.88 -2.23
C GLU A 876 -0.02 -43.58 -2.31
N VAL A 877 0.22 -42.78 -3.35
CA VAL A 877 -0.54 -41.55 -3.58
C VAL A 877 -2.00 -41.91 -3.90
N LYS A 878 -2.86 -41.77 -2.90
CA LYS A 878 -4.30 -42.02 -2.97
C LYS A 878 -5.03 -40.69 -3.20
N ALA A 879 -5.87 -40.63 -4.23
CA ALA A 879 -6.61 -39.42 -4.63
C ALA A 879 -5.71 -38.21 -4.99
N PRO A 880 -4.84 -38.32 -6.01
CA PRO A 880 -3.98 -37.22 -6.44
C PRO A 880 -4.80 -36.02 -6.95
N ARG A 881 -4.48 -34.81 -6.46
CA ARG A 881 -5.15 -33.56 -6.84
C ARG A 881 -4.28 -32.64 -7.68
N ALA A 882 -4.86 -32.00 -8.69
CA ALA A 882 -4.16 -31.11 -9.60
C ALA A 882 -3.63 -29.83 -8.93
N ASP A 883 -4.36 -29.26 -7.97
CA ASP A 883 -3.93 -28.06 -7.24
C ASP A 883 -2.71 -28.33 -6.34
N VAL A 884 -2.64 -29.51 -5.72
CA VAL A 884 -1.48 -29.97 -4.96
C VAL A 884 -0.28 -30.26 -5.88
N ALA A 885 -0.53 -30.83 -7.05
CA ALA A 885 0.53 -31.07 -8.05
C ALA A 885 1.19 -29.76 -8.50
N TRP A 886 0.40 -28.73 -8.81
CA TRP A 886 0.95 -27.41 -9.14
C TRP A 886 1.68 -26.77 -7.96
N LEU A 887 1.18 -26.92 -6.73
CA LEU A 887 1.92 -26.44 -5.55
C LEU A 887 3.29 -27.11 -5.46
N ALA A 888 3.41 -28.42 -5.69
CA ALA A 888 4.70 -29.12 -5.67
C ALA A 888 5.70 -28.56 -6.69
N VAL A 889 5.23 -28.32 -7.93
CA VAL A 889 6.05 -27.75 -9.01
C VAL A 889 6.51 -26.33 -8.69
N PHE A 890 5.59 -25.47 -8.24
CA PHE A 890 5.91 -24.08 -7.90
C PHE A 890 6.83 -23.99 -6.68
N LEU A 891 6.61 -24.83 -5.67
CA LEU A 891 7.43 -24.89 -4.48
C LEU A 891 8.87 -25.27 -4.81
N LEU A 892 9.07 -26.29 -5.66
CA LEU A 892 10.39 -26.64 -6.17
C LEU A 892 11.04 -25.47 -6.92
N ALA A 893 10.32 -24.86 -7.87
CA ALA A 893 10.86 -23.77 -8.70
C ALA A 893 11.24 -22.54 -7.85
N LEU A 894 10.38 -22.16 -6.90
CA LEU A 894 10.65 -21.07 -5.97
C LEU A 894 11.82 -21.37 -5.03
N THR A 895 11.96 -22.62 -4.58
CA THR A 895 13.10 -22.99 -3.72
C THR A 895 14.42 -22.88 -4.51
N LEU A 896 14.45 -23.36 -5.76
CA LEU A 896 15.61 -23.20 -6.65
C LEU A 896 15.93 -21.72 -6.89
N PHE A 897 14.91 -20.91 -7.18
CA PHE A 897 15.07 -19.47 -7.37
C PHE A 897 15.58 -18.78 -6.10
N HIS A 898 15.08 -19.17 -4.93
CA HIS A 898 15.51 -18.65 -3.65
C HIS A 898 17.01 -18.89 -3.44
N GLY A 899 17.48 -20.12 -3.67
CA GLY A 899 18.91 -20.43 -3.67
C GLY A 899 19.72 -19.61 -4.68
N LEU A 900 19.27 -19.53 -5.93
CA LEU A 900 19.92 -18.72 -6.98
C LEU A 900 20.02 -17.24 -6.59
N SER A 901 18.93 -16.68 -6.06
CA SER A 901 18.82 -15.25 -5.72
C SER A 901 19.81 -14.81 -4.63
N MET A 902 20.26 -15.77 -3.82
CA MET A 902 21.22 -15.57 -2.76
C MET A 902 22.66 -15.79 -3.24
N THR A 903 22.91 -16.03 -4.53
CA THR A 903 24.27 -16.16 -5.07
C THR A 903 24.77 -14.85 -5.68
N PRO A 904 26.10 -14.61 -5.71
CA PRO A 904 26.69 -13.50 -6.45
C PRO A 904 26.35 -13.47 -7.94
N ALA A 905 26.01 -14.62 -8.53
CA ALA A 905 25.58 -14.68 -9.93
C ALA A 905 24.26 -13.95 -10.17
N TRP A 906 23.33 -13.99 -9.20
CA TRP A 906 22.09 -13.25 -9.29
C TRP A 906 22.28 -11.76 -8.98
N GLU A 907 22.85 -11.46 -7.81
CA GLU A 907 23.16 -10.10 -7.36
C GLU A 907 24.57 -10.09 -6.76
N SER A 908 25.50 -9.43 -7.46
CA SER A 908 26.87 -9.23 -6.99
C SER A 908 27.02 -7.84 -6.38
N PHE A 909 27.58 -7.80 -5.18
CA PHE A 909 27.93 -6.56 -4.48
C PHE A 909 29.39 -6.15 -4.73
N ALA A 910 30.16 -6.96 -5.48
CA ALA A 910 31.51 -6.61 -5.84
C ALA A 910 31.52 -5.51 -6.92
N PRO A 911 32.29 -4.42 -6.73
CA PRO A 911 32.41 -3.36 -7.72
C PRO A 911 32.83 -3.89 -9.10
N GLY A 912 32.23 -3.37 -10.16
CA GLY A 912 32.57 -3.72 -11.55
C GLY A 912 32.03 -5.07 -12.05
N GLN A 913 31.47 -5.93 -11.18
CA GLN A 913 30.91 -7.20 -11.63
C GLN A 913 29.52 -7.03 -12.27
N MET A 914 29.24 -7.90 -13.26
CA MET A 914 27.94 -8.02 -13.91
C MET A 914 27.20 -9.24 -13.35
N SER A 915 26.05 -9.03 -12.72
CA SER A 915 25.17 -10.09 -12.24
C SER A 915 23.94 -10.23 -13.15
N ILE A 916 23.17 -11.32 -13.04
CA ILE A 916 21.94 -11.53 -13.84
C ILE A 916 20.96 -10.37 -13.64
N LEU A 917 20.76 -9.92 -12.40
CA LEU A 917 19.87 -8.81 -12.09
C LEU A 917 20.34 -7.50 -12.74
N LYS A 918 21.65 -7.20 -12.66
CA LYS A 918 22.23 -6.01 -13.27
C LYS A 918 22.21 -6.07 -14.80
N TRP A 919 22.46 -7.24 -15.38
CA TRP A 919 22.35 -7.48 -16.82
C TRP A 919 20.92 -7.24 -17.32
N LEU A 920 19.90 -7.73 -16.61
CA LEU A 920 18.50 -7.45 -16.95
C LEU A 920 18.17 -5.95 -16.89
N MET A 921 18.64 -5.26 -15.84
CA MET A 921 18.41 -3.83 -15.68
C MET A 921 19.04 -3.02 -16.82
N VAL A 922 20.30 -3.31 -17.17
CA VAL A 922 21.05 -2.60 -18.21
C VAL A 922 20.51 -2.92 -19.60
N THR A 923 20.25 -4.20 -19.90
CA THR A 923 19.85 -4.65 -21.24
C THR A 923 18.43 -4.24 -21.58
N LEU A 924 17.50 -4.28 -20.62
CA LEU A 924 16.08 -4.00 -20.85
C LEU A 924 15.65 -2.59 -20.42
N GLY A 925 16.56 -1.80 -19.82
CA GLY A 925 16.24 -0.47 -19.27
C GLY A 925 15.22 -0.52 -18.13
N LEU A 926 15.10 -1.66 -17.44
CA LEU A 926 14.10 -1.89 -16.40
C LEU A 926 14.63 -1.52 -15.01
N SER A 927 13.72 -1.12 -14.11
CA SER A 927 14.05 -0.92 -12.70
C SER A 927 14.53 -2.23 -12.03
N ARG A 928 15.21 -2.12 -10.87
CA ARG A 928 15.64 -3.30 -10.06
C ARG A 928 14.45 -4.21 -9.73
N ILE A 929 13.32 -3.64 -9.32
CA ILE A 929 12.12 -4.39 -8.94
C ILE A 929 11.49 -5.07 -10.17
N SER A 930 11.39 -4.37 -11.29
CA SER A 930 10.86 -4.93 -12.55
C SER A 930 11.74 -6.08 -13.05
N SER A 931 13.07 -5.90 -13.01
CA SER A 931 14.06 -6.92 -13.40
C SER A 931 14.00 -8.14 -12.49
N PHE A 932 13.89 -7.93 -11.17
CA PHE A 932 13.70 -9.02 -10.21
C PHE A 932 12.42 -9.80 -10.48
N THR A 933 11.31 -9.08 -10.73
CA THR A 933 10.01 -9.69 -11.01
C THR A 933 10.05 -10.54 -12.27
N LEU A 934 10.68 -10.03 -13.33
CA LEU A 934 10.87 -10.77 -14.58
C LEU A 934 11.71 -12.02 -14.36
N GLY A 935 12.87 -11.91 -13.71
CA GLY A 935 13.73 -13.07 -13.49
C GLY A 935 13.11 -14.11 -12.54
N MET A 936 12.35 -13.70 -11.52
CA MET A 936 11.56 -14.62 -10.70
C MET A 936 10.48 -15.34 -11.53
N ALA A 937 9.77 -14.61 -12.41
CA ALA A 937 8.76 -15.21 -13.28
C ALA A 937 9.39 -16.25 -14.23
N VAL A 938 10.54 -15.94 -14.82
CA VAL A 938 11.31 -16.88 -15.66
C VAL A 938 11.74 -18.11 -14.85
N ALA A 939 12.27 -17.91 -13.65
CA ALA A 939 12.72 -19.01 -12.79
C ALA A 939 11.57 -19.92 -12.31
N ILE A 940 10.33 -19.41 -12.27
CA ILE A 940 9.13 -20.23 -12.00
C ILE A 940 8.68 -20.97 -13.26
N VAL A 941 8.63 -20.27 -14.39
CA VAL A 941 8.07 -20.79 -15.65
C VAL A 941 8.97 -21.86 -16.26
N VAL A 942 10.29 -21.70 -16.24
CA VAL A 942 11.23 -22.63 -16.89
C VAL A 942 11.16 -24.05 -16.31
N PRO A 943 11.29 -24.29 -14.99
CA PRO A 943 11.14 -25.62 -14.42
C PRO A 943 9.73 -26.20 -14.60
N ALA A 944 8.69 -25.36 -14.56
CA ALA A 944 7.32 -25.79 -14.80
C ALA A 944 7.12 -26.27 -16.24
N LEU A 945 7.66 -25.57 -17.24
CA LEU A 945 7.63 -26.00 -18.65
C LEU A 945 8.44 -27.27 -18.88
N ALA A 946 9.63 -27.38 -18.27
CA ALA A 946 10.46 -28.59 -18.34
C ALA A 946 9.74 -29.81 -17.73
N TYR A 947 9.04 -29.63 -16.61
CA TYR A 947 8.20 -30.66 -16.00
C TYR A 947 7.02 -31.07 -16.89
N LEU A 948 6.35 -30.10 -17.53
CA LEU A 948 5.28 -30.37 -18.48
C LEU A 948 5.81 -31.15 -19.70
N ALA A 949 6.98 -30.77 -20.20
CA ALA A 949 7.64 -31.44 -21.31
C ALA A 949 7.98 -32.89 -20.95
N SER A 950 8.57 -33.14 -19.76
CA SER A 950 8.89 -34.50 -19.32
C SER A 950 7.65 -35.38 -19.19
N CYS A 951 6.53 -34.85 -18.69
CA CYS A 951 5.26 -35.59 -18.60
C CYS A 951 4.67 -35.89 -19.98
N ARG A 952 4.75 -34.94 -20.94
CA ARG A 952 4.26 -35.15 -22.31
C ARG A 952 5.11 -36.16 -23.07
N LEU A 953 6.43 -36.02 -23.00
CA LEU A 953 7.38 -36.97 -23.60
C LEU A 953 7.22 -38.36 -22.99
N GLY A 954 7.04 -38.46 -21.67
CA GLY A 954 6.78 -39.74 -21.00
C GLY A 954 5.48 -40.41 -21.46
N ALA A 955 4.41 -39.64 -21.63
CA ALA A 955 3.15 -40.16 -22.18
C ALA A 955 3.31 -40.66 -23.63
N TRP A 956 4.02 -39.87 -24.45
CA TRP A 956 4.27 -40.16 -25.85
C TRP A 956 5.13 -41.41 -26.04
N TRP A 957 6.28 -41.50 -25.35
CA TRP A 957 7.18 -42.65 -25.39
C TRP A 957 6.58 -43.95 -24.84
N ALA A 958 5.63 -43.84 -23.92
CA ALA A 958 4.92 -45.00 -23.39
C ALA A 958 3.77 -45.49 -24.30
N GLY A 959 3.61 -44.92 -25.50
CA GLY A 959 2.57 -45.30 -26.45
C GLY A 959 1.19 -44.71 -26.18
N GLY A 960 1.09 -43.66 -25.34
CA GLY A 960 -0.14 -42.87 -25.16
C GLY A 960 -1.28 -43.53 -24.37
N SER A 961 -1.10 -44.75 -23.83
CA SER A 961 -2.14 -45.47 -23.10
C SER A 961 -2.64 -44.78 -21.83
N VAL A 962 -1.81 -43.92 -21.21
CA VAL A 962 -2.19 -43.05 -20.09
C VAL A 962 -2.06 -41.60 -20.53
N PRO A 963 -3.09 -40.74 -20.33
CA PRO A 963 -3.04 -39.35 -20.76
C PRO A 963 -2.01 -38.55 -19.93
N TRP A 964 -1.26 -37.67 -20.60
CA TRP A 964 -0.20 -36.84 -19.97
C TRP A 964 -0.69 -36.02 -18.76
N ARG A 965 -1.98 -35.64 -18.72
CA ARG A 965 -2.58 -34.93 -17.57
C ARG A 965 -2.59 -35.78 -16.30
N GLN A 966 -2.76 -37.10 -16.40
CA GLN A 966 -2.69 -37.98 -15.24
C GLN A 966 -1.24 -38.12 -14.74
N LEU A 967 -0.27 -38.24 -15.66
CA LEU A 967 1.15 -38.22 -15.33
C LEU A 967 1.55 -36.90 -14.64
N LEU A 968 1.10 -35.77 -15.17
CA LEU A 968 1.33 -34.44 -14.59
C LEU A 968 0.88 -34.36 -13.14
N VAL A 969 -0.27 -34.92 -12.78
CA VAL A 969 -0.74 -34.85 -11.40
C VAL A 969 0.00 -35.83 -10.50
N ARG A 970 0.24 -37.07 -10.98
CA ARG A 970 0.81 -38.14 -10.14
C ARG A 970 2.32 -38.01 -9.94
N TYR A 971 3.06 -37.67 -10.99
CA TYR A 971 4.51 -37.46 -10.86
C TYR A 971 4.87 -36.21 -10.07
N ALA A 972 3.99 -35.23 -9.91
CA ALA A 972 4.33 -34.02 -9.14
C ALA A 972 4.66 -34.36 -7.67
N TYR A 973 4.16 -35.49 -7.15
CA TYR A 973 4.46 -35.99 -5.82
C TYR A 973 5.91 -36.51 -5.68
N SER A 974 6.58 -36.87 -6.78
CA SER A 974 8.03 -37.21 -6.75
C SER A 974 8.92 -35.98 -6.56
N LEU A 975 8.40 -34.79 -6.87
CA LEU A 975 9.12 -33.53 -6.66
C LEU A 975 9.12 -33.09 -5.20
N LEU A 976 8.19 -33.60 -4.39
CA LEU A 976 8.03 -33.17 -2.99
C LEU A 976 9.24 -33.51 -2.11
N PRO A 977 9.80 -34.74 -2.11
CA PRO A 977 11.03 -35.02 -1.38
C PRO A 977 12.19 -34.16 -1.86
N ILE A 978 12.35 -33.99 -3.17
CA ILE A 978 13.45 -33.19 -3.75
C ILE A 978 13.36 -31.73 -3.25
N ALA A 979 12.17 -31.12 -3.36
CA ALA A 979 11.94 -29.76 -2.89
C ALA A 979 12.16 -29.64 -1.37
N LEU A 980 11.62 -30.57 -0.57
CA LEU A 980 11.76 -30.57 0.89
C LEU A 980 13.24 -30.62 1.31
N PHE A 981 14.00 -31.58 0.77
CA PHE A 981 15.37 -31.81 1.20
C PHE A 981 16.34 -30.78 0.65
N TYR A 982 16.11 -30.24 -0.55
CA TYR A 982 16.86 -29.07 -1.01
C TYR A 982 16.56 -27.85 -0.14
N HIS A 983 15.30 -27.63 0.24
CA HIS A 983 14.92 -26.54 1.13
C HIS A 983 15.58 -26.67 2.51
N LEU A 984 15.71 -27.90 3.04
CA LEU A 984 16.47 -28.19 4.26
C LEU A 984 17.97 -27.93 4.09
N ALA A 985 18.57 -28.41 2.99
CA ALA A 985 19.99 -28.22 2.72
C ALA A 985 20.37 -26.73 2.60
N HIS A 986 19.54 -25.94 1.92
CA HIS A 986 19.72 -24.50 1.80
C HIS A 986 19.62 -23.78 3.16
N ASN A 987 18.57 -24.08 3.96
CA ASN A 987 18.38 -23.42 5.25
C ASN A 987 19.31 -23.92 6.36
N LEU A 988 19.96 -25.08 6.19
CA LEU A 988 20.87 -25.63 7.20
C LEU A 988 21.99 -24.64 7.55
N MET A 989 22.54 -23.95 6.55
CA MET A 989 23.59 -22.95 6.75
C MET A 989 23.09 -21.76 7.58
N HIS A 990 21.92 -21.22 7.24
CA HIS A 990 21.33 -20.09 7.97
C HIS A 990 21.05 -20.46 9.44
N VAL A 991 20.48 -21.64 9.71
CA VAL A 991 20.16 -22.04 11.09
C VAL A 991 21.43 -22.30 11.91
N MET A 992 22.43 -22.98 11.35
CA MET A 992 23.62 -23.42 12.10
C MET A 992 24.72 -22.36 12.21
N MET A 993 24.80 -21.45 11.24
CA MET A 993 25.78 -20.36 11.22
C MET A 993 25.16 -19.05 11.69
N GLU A 994 24.12 -18.54 11.02
CA GLU A 994 23.53 -17.24 11.38
C GLU A 994 22.70 -17.31 12.67
N GLY A 995 22.19 -18.50 13.03
CA GLY A 995 21.35 -18.69 14.21
C GLY A 995 22.05 -18.36 15.54
N THR A 996 23.39 -18.38 15.58
CA THR A 996 24.15 -18.06 16.80
C THR A 996 24.03 -16.58 17.18
N HIS A 997 23.79 -15.69 16.21
CA HIS A 997 23.56 -14.26 16.45
C HIS A 997 22.30 -13.96 17.27
N VAL A 998 21.42 -14.93 17.49
CA VAL A 998 20.26 -14.75 18.37
C VAL A 998 20.68 -14.53 19.81
N VAL A 999 21.78 -15.13 20.28
CA VAL A 999 22.24 -14.98 21.66
C VAL A 999 22.54 -13.52 22.02
N PRO A 1000 23.41 -12.80 21.29
CA PRO A 1000 23.65 -11.39 21.59
C PRO A 1000 22.42 -10.51 21.33
N LEU A 1001 21.58 -10.83 20.33
CA LEU A 1001 20.35 -10.08 20.05
C LEU A 1001 19.25 -10.31 21.10
N LEU A 1002 19.25 -11.41 21.86
CA LEU A 1002 18.34 -11.59 22.99
C LEU A 1002 18.74 -10.73 24.18
N SER A 1003 20.03 -10.44 24.35
CA SER A 1003 20.54 -9.51 25.36
C SER A 1003 20.28 -8.04 25.00
N ASP A 1004 20.36 -7.68 23.71
CA ASP A 1004 19.97 -6.34 23.19
C ASP A 1004 18.84 -6.42 22.14
N PRO A 1005 17.60 -6.76 22.52
CA PRO A 1005 16.52 -7.02 21.55
C PRO A 1005 16.15 -5.81 20.70
N LEU A 1006 16.29 -4.60 21.25
CA LEU A 1006 15.99 -3.34 20.57
C LEU A 1006 17.19 -2.74 19.83
N GLY A 1007 18.40 -3.27 20.03
CA GLY A 1007 19.62 -2.70 19.44
C GLY A 1007 19.95 -1.30 19.98
N ARG A 1008 19.69 -1.05 21.27
CA ARG A 1008 19.85 0.26 21.94
C ARG A 1008 20.92 0.22 23.04
N GLY A 1009 21.73 -0.84 23.09
CA GLY A 1009 22.77 -1.04 24.10
C GLY A 1009 22.26 -1.68 25.39
N ALA A 1010 21.13 -2.39 25.37
CA ALA A 1010 20.72 -3.22 26.50
C ALA A 1010 21.61 -4.47 26.60
N ASP A 1011 21.73 -5.04 27.80
CA ASP A 1011 22.44 -6.31 28.00
C ASP A 1011 21.76 -7.17 29.06
N LEU A 1012 20.60 -7.74 28.70
CA LEU A 1012 19.72 -8.46 29.64
C LEU A 1012 20.35 -9.73 30.23
N PHE A 1013 21.26 -10.37 29.50
CA PHE A 1013 21.88 -11.64 29.92
C PHE A 1013 23.42 -11.59 29.98
N GLY A 1014 24.04 -10.41 29.84
CA GLY A 1014 25.50 -10.28 29.84
C GLY A 1014 26.20 -10.78 28.56
N THR A 1015 25.45 -10.93 27.46
CA THR A 1015 25.94 -11.52 26.20
C THR A 1015 25.80 -10.60 25.00
N ALA A 1016 25.40 -9.33 25.16
CA ALA A 1016 25.19 -8.41 24.04
C ALA A 1016 26.44 -8.19 23.16
N SER A 1017 27.64 -8.33 23.74
CA SER A 1017 28.94 -8.22 23.05
C SER A 1017 29.52 -9.57 22.60
N ALA A 1018 28.85 -10.69 22.89
CA ALA A 1018 29.33 -12.01 22.54
C ALA A 1018 29.37 -12.21 21.01
N GLN A 1019 30.46 -12.81 20.51
CA GLN A 1019 30.60 -13.25 19.12
C GLN A 1019 30.63 -14.77 19.05
N PRO A 1020 29.46 -15.43 19.20
CA PRO A 1020 29.42 -16.89 19.21
C PRO A 1020 29.82 -17.47 17.85
N ALA A 1021 30.79 -18.39 17.87
CA ALA A 1021 31.21 -19.14 16.70
C ALA A 1021 30.10 -20.05 16.17
N ALA A 1022 30.22 -20.47 14.91
CA ALA A 1022 29.28 -21.40 14.29
C ALA A 1022 29.16 -22.73 15.06
N ILE A 1023 27.96 -23.31 15.09
CA ILE A 1023 27.67 -24.55 15.84
C ILE A 1023 28.38 -25.76 15.22
N LEU A 1024 28.52 -25.77 13.90
CA LEU A 1024 29.12 -26.87 13.14
C LEU A 1024 30.27 -26.37 12.27
N SER A 1025 31.25 -27.25 12.03
CA SER A 1025 32.31 -26.97 11.06
C SER A 1025 31.77 -26.93 9.63
N GLU A 1026 32.41 -26.15 8.75
CA GLU A 1026 32.03 -26.05 7.32
C GLU A 1026 31.99 -27.42 6.64
N LYS A 1027 32.97 -28.28 6.92
CA LYS A 1027 33.02 -29.65 6.38
C LYS A 1027 31.80 -30.48 6.78
N ALA A 1028 31.37 -30.38 8.05
CA ALA A 1028 30.19 -31.08 8.53
C ALA A 1028 28.92 -30.55 7.82
N LEU A 1029 28.81 -29.24 7.63
CA LEU A 1029 27.69 -28.63 6.89
C LEU A 1029 27.64 -29.14 5.44
N TRP A 1030 28.76 -29.17 4.73
CA TRP A 1030 28.82 -29.65 3.34
C TRP A 1030 28.37 -31.11 3.22
N VAL A 1031 28.88 -31.99 4.10
CA VAL A 1031 28.47 -33.40 4.13
C VAL A 1031 26.98 -33.53 4.38
N MET A 1032 26.44 -32.78 5.35
CA MET A 1032 25.00 -32.80 5.66
C MET A 1032 24.16 -32.27 4.50
N GLN A 1033 24.58 -31.20 3.82
CA GLN A 1033 23.87 -30.65 2.66
C GLN A 1033 23.80 -31.65 1.50
N ILE A 1034 24.94 -32.28 1.17
CA ILE A 1034 24.99 -33.30 0.12
C ILE A 1034 24.12 -34.49 0.53
N ALA A 1035 24.24 -34.99 1.76
CA ALA A 1035 23.44 -36.11 2.26
C ALA A 1035 21.93 -35.82 2.18
N LEU A 1036 21.50 -34.62 2.58
CA LEU A 1036 20.10 -34.20 2.47
C LEU A 1036 19.62 -34.24 1.01
N ILE A 1037 20.38 -33.65 0.08
CA ILE A 1037 20.02 -33.65 -1.35
C ILE A 1037 19.92 -35.09 -1.90
N LEU A 1038 20.86 -35.98 -1.53
CA LEU A 1038 20.84 -37.38 -1.94
C LEU A 1038 19.61 -38.13 -1.39
N ILE A 1039 19.23 -37.89 -0.13
CA ILE A 1039 18.01 -38.47 0.46
C ILE A 1039 16.77 -38.01 -0.31
N GLY A 1040 16.65 -36.71 -0.56
CA GLY A 1040 15.54 -36.16 -1.35
C GLY A 1040 15.46 -36.75 -2.75
N HIS A 1041 16.62 -36.90 -3.40
CA HIS A 1041 16.75 -37.50 -4.72
C HIS A 1041 16.27 -38.95 -4.73
N VAL A 1042 16.80 -39.81 -3.85
CA VAL A 1042 16.43 -41.24 -3.78
C VAL A 1042 14.94 -41.42 -3.53
N TYR A 1043 14.37 -40.68 -2.57
CA TYR A 1043 12.92 -40.74 -2.33
C TYR A 1043 12.10 -40.24 -3.53
N GLY A 1044 12.55 -39.18 -4.20
CA GLY A 1044 11.92 -38.68 -5.42
C GLY A 1044 11.89 -39.74 -6.52
N VAL A 1045 13.02 -40.39 -6.79
CA VAL A 1045 13.13 -41.48 -7.79
C VAL A 1045 12.22 -42.66 -7.43
N ILE A 1046 12.20 -43.09 -6.15
CA ILE A 1046 11.33 -44.18 -5.69
C ILE A 1046 9.85 -43.84 -5.90
N VAL A 1047 9.43 -42.61 -5.58
CA VAL A 1047 8.04 -42.15 -5.76
C VAL A 1047 7.69 -42.07 -7.25
N ALA A 1048 8.60 -41.60 -8.10
CA ALA A 1048 8.39 -41.58 -9.55
C ALA A 1048 8.24 -42.99 -10.11
N HIS A 1049 9.15 -43.91 -9.75
CA HIS A 1049 9.10 -45.30 -10.19
C HIS A 1049 7.79 -46.00 -9.79
N ARG A 1050 7.36 -45.84 -8.53
CA ARG A 1050 6.08 -46.40 -8.06
C ARG A 1050 4.88 -45.77 -8.75
N SER A 1051 4.92 -44.47 -9.02
CA SER A 1051 3.84 -43.78 -9.75
C SER A 1051 3.70 -44.33 -11.18
N ALA A 1052 4.82 -44.62 -11.85
CA ALA A 1052 4.84 -45.24 -13.18
C ALA A 1052 4.22 -46.65 -13.14
N ARG A 1053 4.66 -47.49 -12.21
CA ARG A 1053 4.15 -48.87 -12.04
C ARG A 1053 2.68 -48.92 -11.61
N ALA A 1054 2.18 -47.88 -10.95
CA ALA A 1054 0.78 -47.77 -10.55
C ALA A 1054 -0.13 -47.17 -11.63
N LEU A 1055 0.43 -46.67 -12.74
CA LEU A 1055 -0.31 -46.14 -13.90
C LEU A 1055 -0.29 -47.10 -15.09
N TYR A 1056 0.80 -47.83 -15.28
CA TYR A 1056 0.99 -48.75 -16.39
C TYR A 1056 1.13 -50.20 -15.91
N GLU A 1057 0.28 -51.08 -16.42
CA GLU A 1057 0.37 -52.52 -16.18
C GLU A 1057 1.63 -53.12 -16.84
N ASN A 1058 1.88 -52.75 -18.10
CA ASN A 1058 3.06 -53.17 -18.86
C ASN A 1058 4.35 -52.53 -18.30
N LYS A 1059 5.32 -53.38 -17.92
CA LYS A 1059 6.64 -52.97 -17.42
C LYS A 1059 7.41 -52.08 -18.39
N HIS A 1060 7.35 -52.35 -19.71
CA HIS A 1060 8.06 -51.57 -20.71
C HIS A 1060 7.47 -50.17 -20.88
N ALA A 1061 6.14 -50.06 -20.92
CA ALA A 1061 5.47 -48.77 -20.97
C ALA A 1061 5.75 -47.94 -19.70
N ALA A 1062 5.74 -48.57 -18.52
CA ALA A 1062 6.10 -47.93 -17.26
C ALA A 1062 7.53 -47.36 -17.31
N ARG A 1063 8.53 -48.18 -17.72
CA ARG A 1063 9.94 -47.75 -17.85
C ARG A 1063 10.11 -46.61 -18.87
N ARG A 1064 9.47 -46.69 -20.04
CA ARG A 1064 9.50 -45.63 -21.05
C ARG A 1064 8.90 -44.31 -20.55
N SER A 1065 7.79 -44.38 -19.81
CA SER A 1065 7.18 -43.19 -19.19
C SER A 1065 8.04 -42.55 -18.10
N LEU A 1066 8.85 -43.37 -17.41
CA LEU A 1066 9.68 -42.95 -16.29
C LEU A 1066 10.95 -42.24 -16.76
N LEU A 1067 11.52 -42.63 -17.89
CA LEU A 1067 12.82 -42.13 -18.34
C LEU A 1067 12.89 -40.59 -18.46
N PRO A 1068 11.94 -39.88 -19.12
CA PRO A 1068 11.94 -38.41 -19.15
C PRO A 1068 11.79 -37.78 -17.77
N MET A 1069 11.00 -38.40 -16.88
CA MET A 1069 10.81 -37.93 -15.50
C MET A 1069 12.09 -38.13 -14.67
N LEU A 1070 12.79 -39.24 -14.87
CA LEU A 1070 14.06 -39.54 -14.19
C LEU A 1070 15.14 -38.53 -14.58
N LEU A 1071 15.30 -38.26 -15.88
CA LEU A 1071 16.22 -37.23 -16.37
C LEU A 1071 15.91 -35.86 -15.77
N PHE A 1072 14.62 -35.50 -15.68
CA PHE A 1072 14.20 -34.26 -15.04
C PHE A 1072 14.56 -34.22 -13.54
N VAL A 1073 14.26 -35.28 -12.79
CA VAL A 1073 14.60 -35.40 -11.36
C VAL A 1073 16.11 -35.35 -11.11
N VAL A 1074 16.90 -36.01 -11.95
CA VAL A 1074 18.37 -35.94 -11.92
C VAL A 1074 18.83 -34.51 -12.18
N ALA A 1075 18.38 -33.87 -13.26
CA ALA A 1075 18.76 -32.50 -13.60
C ALA A 1075 18.46 -31.51 -12.47
N LEU A 1076 17.32 -31.64 -11.80
CA LEU A 1076 16.97 -30.83 -10.63
C LEU A 1076 17.92 -31.05 -9.44
N SER A 1077 18.33 -32.30 -9.20
CA SER A 1077 19.24 -32.64 -8.11
C SER A 1077 20.65 -32.14 -8.38
N LEU A 1078 21.09 -32.19 -9.64
CA LEU A 1078 22.35 -31.60 -10.10
C LEU A 1078 22.32 -30.08 -9.98
N ALA A 1079 21.22 -29.43 -10.37
CA ALA A 1079 21.04 -27.98 -10.20
C ALA A 1079 21.08 -27.57 -8.72
N ALA A 1080 20.42 -28.35 -7.84
CA ALA A 1080 20.47 -28.15 -6.39
C ALA A 1080 21.90 -28.26 -5.84
N LEU A 1081 22.65 -29.30 -6.22
CA LEU A 1081 24.06 -29.46 -5.82
C LEU A 1081 24.93 -28.30 -6.35
N TYR A 1082 24.74 -27.91 -7.60
CA TYR A 1082 25.47 -26.79 -8.20
C TYR A 1082 25.21 -25.48 -7.46
N LEU A 1083 23.95 -25.19 -7.09
CA LEU A 1083 23.63 -23.99 -6.31
C LEU A 1083 24.25 -24.00 -4.91
N MET A 1084 24.41 -25.17 -4.27
CA MET A 1084 25.09 -25.29 -2.97
C MET A 1084 26.62 -25.27 -3.07
N HIS A 1085 27.18 -25.56 -4.25
CA HIS A 1085 28.58 -25.37 -4.57
C HIS A 1085 28.94 -23.89 -4.72
N MET A 1086 27.99 -23.06 -5.15
CA MET A 1086 28.21 -21.61 -5.31
C MET A 1086 28.29 -20.89 -3.97
N ASP A 1087 29.04 -19.79 -3.97
CA ASP A 1087 29.07 -18.85 -2.85
C ASP A 1087 27.69 -18.26 -2.60
N MET A 1088 27.37 -18.02 -1.32
CA MET A 1088 26.07 -17.53 -0.89
C MET A 1088 26.19 -16.22 -0.10
N ASN A 1089 25.43 -15.21 -0.52
CA ASN A 1089 25.20 -13.95 0.17
C ASN A 1089 24.37 -14.20 1.43
N MET A 1090 24.86 -13.74 2.58
CA MET A 1090 24.22 -13.93 3.89
C MET A 1090 23.08 -12.93 4.12
N ARG A 1091 22.02 -13.35 4.83
CA ARG A 1091 20.86 -12.49 5.13
C ARG A 1091 21.17 -11.40 6.15
N VAL A 1092 21.94 -11.78 7.17
CA VAL A 1092 22.22 -10.96 8.36
C VAL A 1092 23.59 -10.28 8.28
N GLY A 1093 24.12 -10.08 7.07
CA GLY A 1093 25.39 -9.38 6.82
C GLY A 1093 25.46 -7.92 7.31
N ARG A 1094 24.32 -7.33 7.74
CA ARG A 1094 24.15 -5.91 8.09
C ARG A 1094 24.69 -5.49 9.47
N MET A 1095 25.48 -6.31 10.15
CA MET A 1095 25.99 -5.98 11.49
C MET A 1095 27.32 -5.24 11.48
#